data_AF-A0AA37WNB7-F1
#
_entry.id   AF-A0AA37WNB7-F1
#
_cell.length_a   1.000
_cell.length_b   1.000
_cell.length_c   1.000
_cell.angle_alpha   90.00
_cell.angle_beta   90.00
_cell.angle_gamma   90.00
#
_symmetry.space_group_name_H-M   'P 1'
#
loop_
_entity.id
_entity.type
_entity.pdbx_description
1 polymer ?
#
loop_
_entity_poly.entity_id
_entity_poly.type
_entity_poly.pdbx_seq_one_letter_code
_entity_poly.pdbx_strand_id
1 'polypeptide(L)'
;MKLVKKSNWLYTTTLLISLSTFANEPASTIQSSQFNSLSSHSTSSSNTSSSNINIDQDGDYLIDISTLEQLDWVRNNLDGTSLVTHTGEEFFCSDNYDPCEGYELTNNLSFDTNNDGLINEEDDYFDMDGDQSNKGWRPIGTSTSGLATKFYGNGYRIQGFYINRPEESYLGLFARIEAQENQPSSSSEVRRLTIETAPQGVTGKDHVGIIAGNAYIADNGNLFIGYNRAIGIINGNNYIGGMVGSISTVSDEEFTYGGQVTFARNYSELSISANDYIGGLVGALVDTPYQAIHENTYRFRNNTSEVTMSGNLNLGGIIGRALVESESFRITENHATVDITGARSAGGIIGFFGCYEETPCLLSDLTAEGFIDKASSAGGIIGSFVGNGNSSLTYSNANINIKGENNLGGLVGYLSVHDFYFSSNDSDALSVNNSYTTGFVSGKNNIGGLIGTASTSEYDFIDNNLEISKVFSTAKVIGQQAVGGLIGHANSYSENDGAGRIPTITNAYTSGLVRGERYVGGLVGIASVNSYATDFYNTARITNSYSLANVVATTNRIDTIGKFVGSMKVNFSTSGNYYQTDVGNFNDVGERINDFPFWPDELSGHLTTQLRCPESADNTTCSSSTLFEGWDESVWDFGNSTQFPGLIINGEIRRPYLRQ
;
A
#
# COMPACT_ATOMS: atom_id res chain seq x y z
N MET A 1 9.98 15.01 -34.96
CA MET A 1 11.44 15.04 -34.78
C MET A 1 11.83 16.21 -33.85
N LYS A 2 11.80 15.98 -32.54
CA LYS A 2 12.32 16.87 -31.49
C LYS A 2 12.81 15.96 -30.37
N LEU A 3 14.14 15.81 -30.30
CA LEU A 3 14.85 14.99 -29.32
C LEU A 3 14.78 15.67 -27.95
N VAL A 4 14.12 15.02 -26.99
CA VAL A 4 14.24 15.36 -25.57
C VAL A 4 15.47 14.63 -25.04
N LYS A 5 16.48 15.41 -24.63
CA LYS A 5 17.67 14.91 -23.92
C LYS A 5 17.24 14.34 -22.56
N LYS A 6 17.28 13.03 -22.40
CA LYS A 6 17.36 12.39 -21.07
C LYS A 6 18.75 12.65 -20.52
N SER A 7 18.84 13.37 -19.40
CA SER A 7 20.07 13.54 -18.63
C SER A 7 20.30 12.31 -17.77
N ASN A 8 21.45 11.66 -17.98
CA ASN A 8 21.98 10.56 -17.18
C ASN A 8 22.20 11.00 -15.73
N TRP A 9 21.53 10.32 -14.80
CA TRP A 9 21.93 10.28 -13.39
C TRP A 9 22.52 8.89 -13.14
N LEU A 10 23.85 8.83 -13.06
CA LEU A 10 24.58 7.69 -12.51
C LEU A 10 24.61 7.86 -10.99
N TYR A 11 23.87 7.03 -10.26
CA TYR A 11 24.15 6.71 -8.87
C TYR A 11 24.35 5.21 -8.77
N THR A 12 25.62 4.82 -8.64
CA THR A 12 26.05 3.51 -8.20
C THR A 12 25.91 3.45 -6.68
N THR A 13 24.89 2.74 -6.20
CA THR A 13 24.86 2.22 -4.83
C THR A 13 24.65 0.72 -4.91
N THR A 14 25.74 0.00 -4.66
CA THR A 14 25.79 -1.46 -4.55
C THR A 14 25.02 -1.87 -3.31
N LEU A 15 23.75 -2.26 -3.47
CA LEU A 15 23.00 -2.95 -2.44
C LEU A 15 23.25 -4.45 -2.64
N LEU A 16 24.14 -5.02 -1.81
CA LEU A 16 24.30 -6.46 -1.64
C LEU A 16 23.06 -6.98 -0.90
N ILE A 17 21.99 -7.25 -1.64
CA ILE A 17 20.93 -8.13 -1.14
C ILE A 17 21.42 -9.57 -1.34
N SER A 18 21.55 -10.28 -0.23
CA SER A 18 21.81 -11.72 -0.22
C SER A 18 20.64 -12.47 -0.87
N LEU A 19 20.76 -12.69 -2.18
CA LEU A 19 20.05 -13.75 -2.89
C LEU A 19 20.53 -15.10 -2.35
N SER A 20 19.91 -15.56 -1.27
CA SER A 20 20.03 -16.96 -0.86
C SER A 20 19.08 -17.80 -1.71
N THR A 21 19.67 -18.33 -2.79
CA THR A 21 19.42 -19.67 -3.35
C THR A 21 17.95 -20.12 -3.44
N PHE A 22 17.32 -19.83 -4.58
CA PHE A 22 16.37 -20.76 -5.18
C PHE A 22 17.12 -22.05 -5.48
N ALA A 23 16.93 -23.07 -4.64
CA ALA A 23 17.28 -24.42 -4.99
C ALA A 23 16.32 -24.88 -6.08
N ASN A 24 16.82 -24.95 -7.31
CA ASN A 24 16.28 -25.81 -8.36
C ASN A 24 16.30 -27.24 -7.82
N GLU A 25 15.13 -27.82 -7.56
CA GLU A 25 15.02 -29.28 -7.67
C GLU A 25 14.81 -29.64 -9.14
N PRO A 26 15.51 -30.66 -9.66
CA PRO A 26 15.46 -30.99 -11.07
C PRO A 26 14.13 -31.65 -11.43
N ALA A 27 13.46 -31.11 -12.43
CA ALA A 27 12.44 -31.82 -13.19
C ALA A 27 13.03 -33.17 -13.65
N SER A 28 12.38 -34.25 -13.26
CA SER A 28 12.73 -35.59 -13.69
C SER A 28 12.58 -35.70 -15.21
N THR A 29 13.57 -36.33 -15.81
CA THR A 29 13.78 -36.40 -17.25
C THR A 29 12.77 -37.37 -17.87
N ILE A 30 11.71 -36.87 -18.50
CA ILE A 30 10.88 -37.68 -19.41
C ILE A 30 11.47 -37.57 -20.82
N GLN A 31 11.88 -38.72 -21.35
CA GLN A 31 12.46 -38.84 -22.68
C GLN A 31 11.47 -38.42 -23.76
N SER A 32 11.94 -37.57 -24.67
CA SER A 32 11.31 -37.24 -25.94
C SER A 32 11.13 -38.49 -26.80
N SER A 33 9.90 -38.80 -27.18
CA SER A 33 9.61 -39.63 -28.36
C SER A 33 8.58 -38.96 -29.26
N GLN A 34 9.09 -38.40 -30.36
CA GLN A 34 8.48 -38.23 -31.68
C GLN A 34 7.05 -37.68 -31.77
N PHE A 35 6.94 -36.36 -31.96
CA PHE A 35 5.83 -35.76 -32.68
C PHE A 35 5.96 -36.07 -34.18
N ASN A 36 5.02 -36.84 -34.72
CA ASN A 36 4.70 -36.82 -36.14
C ASN A 36 3.41 -35.99 -36.31
N SER A 37 3.53 -34.93 -37.09
CA SER A 37 2.42 -34.22 -37.72
C SER A 37 1.51 -35.19 -38.48
N LEU A 38 0.20 -35.06 -38.37
CA LEU A 38 -0.73 -35.44 -39.43
C LEU A 38 -2.05 -34.70 -39.30
N SER A 39 -2.32 -33.90 -40.32
CA SER A 39 -3.61 -33.30 -40.63
C SER A 39 -4.57 -34.31 -41.27
N SER A 40 -5.84 -33.92 -41.27
CA SER A 40 -6.97 -34.40 -42.10
C SER A 40 -7.79 -35.63 -41.65
N HIS A 41 -9.03 -35.31 -41.28
CA HIS A 41 -10.30 -36.01 -41.51
C HIS A 41 -10.28 -37.46 -42.04
N SER A 42 -10.87 -38.38 -41.28
CA SER A 42 -11.78 -39.40 -41.83
C SER A 42 -12.76 -39.90 -40.77
N THR A 43 -14.04 -39.90 -41.12
CA THR A 43 -15.13 -40.52 -40.37
C THR A 43 -15.02 -42.05 -40.42
N SER A 44 -15.07 -42.71 -39.26
CA SER A 44 -15.52 -44.11 -39.17
C SER A 44 -16.19 -44.36 -37.83
N SER A 45 -17.48 -44.68 -37.91
CA SER A 45 -18.33 -45.10 -36.82
C SER A 45 -17.84 -46.42 -36.20
N SER A 46 -17.53 -46.39 -34.90
CA SER A 46 -17.63 -47.54 -34.01
C SER A 46 -17.96 -47.05 -32.60
N ASN A 47 -19.22 -47.23 -32.19
CA ASN A 47 -19.63 -47.11 -30.80
C ASN A 47 -18.96 -48.20 -29.96
N THR A 48 -17.97 -47.82 -29.17
CA THR A 48 -17.56 -48.47 -27.93
C THR A 48 -17.00 -47.38 -27.02
N SER A 49 -17.69 -47.15 -25.89
CA SER A 49 -17.23 -46.48 -24.66
C SER A 49 -16.44 -45.18 -24.82
N SER A 50 -17.02 -44.09 -24.31
CA SER A 50 -16.31 -42.87 -23.86
C SER A 50 -14.82 -43.13 -23.68
N SER A 51 -14.00 -42.59 -24.57
CA SER A 51 -12.56 -42.55 -24.34
C SER A 51 -12.38 -41.90 -22.96
N ASN A 52 -11.93 -42.68 -21.98
CA ASN A 52 -11.49 -42.18 -20.68
C ASN A 52 -10.30 -41.27 -20.94
N ILE A 53 -10.55 -40.01 -21.28
CA ILE A 53 -9.55 -38.96 -21.25
C ILE A 53 -9.22 -38.82 -19.78
N ASN A 54 -8.01 -39.22 -19.39
CA ASN A 54 -7.53 -38.93 -18.06
C ASN A 54 -7.27 -37.42 -17.98
N ILE A 55 -8.11 -36.72 -17.23
CA ILE A 55 -8.01 -35.27 -17.01
C ILE A 55 -7.19 -34.92 -15.76
N ASP A 56 -6.66 -35.91 -15.06
CA ASP A 56 -5.80 -35.78 -13.88
C ASP A 56 -4.63 -36.77 -14.04
N GLN A 57 -3.62 -36.35 -14.81
CA GLN A 57 -2.54 -37.23 -15.25
C GLN A 57 -1.57 -37.60 -14.13
N ASP A 58 -1.39 -36.71 -13.15
CA ASP A 58 -0.48 -36.93 -12.02
C ASP A 58 -1.17 -37.46 -10.75
N GLY A 59 -2.50 -37.50 -10.73
CA GLY A 59 -3.32 -38.14 -9.71
C GLY A 59 -3.43 -37.32 -8.43
N ASP A 60 -3.32 -35.99 -8.52
CA ASP A 60 -3.41 -35.08 -7.38
C ASP A 60 -4.81 -34.50 -7.14
N TYR A 61 -5.80 -34.96 -7.92
CA TYR A 61 -7.21 -34.55 -7.93
C TYR A 61 -7.46 -33.14 -8.49
N LEU A 62 -6.48 -32.53 -9.17
CA LEU A 62 -6.69 -31.31 -9.95
C LEU A 62 -6.82 -31.62 -11.44
N ILE A 63 -7.69 -30.86 -12.10
CA ILE A 63 -7.96 -31.04 -13.52
C ILE A 63 -6.85 -30.39 -14.35
N ASP A 64 -6.17 -31.17 -15.16
CA ASP A 64 -5.12 -30.76 -16.09
C ASP A 64 -5.66 -29.89 -17.23
N ILE A 65 -5.18 -28.66 -17.27
CA ILE A 65 -5.45 -27.69 -18.33
C ILE A 65 -4.18 -27.45 -19.14
N SER A 66 -4.17 -27.95 -20.38
CA SER A 66 -3.01 -27.91 -21.29
C SER A 66 -3.22 -27.03 -22.54
N THR A 67 -4.47 -26.59 -22.77
CA THR A 67 -4.88 -25.79 -23.94
C THR A 67 -5.83 -24.66 -23.54
N LEU A 68 -5.93 -23.63 -24.39
CA LEU A 68 -6.91 -22.55 -24.18
C LEU A 68 -8.36 -23.05 -24.23
N GLU A 69 -8.65 -24.06 -25.06
CA GLU A 69 -9.99 -24.65 -25.13
C GLU A 69 -10.38 -25.32 -23.80
N GLN A 70 -9.45 -26.05 -23.17
CA GLN A 70 -9.69 -26.62 -21.84
C GLN A 70 -9.83 -25.53 -20.77
N LEU A 71 -9.03 -24.46 -20.83
CA LEU A 71 -9.19 -23.31 -19.94
C LEU A 71 -10.57 -22.68 -20.13
N ASP A 72 -11.06 -22.63 -21.37
CA ASP A 72 -12.38 -22.12 -21.71
C ASP A 72 -13.50 -22.99 -21.13
N TRP A 73 -13.33 -24.32 -21.14
CA TRP A 73 -14.27 -25.28 -20.54
C TRP A 73 -14.45 -25.13 -19.03
N VAL A 74 -13.50 -24.51 -18.31
CA VAL A 74 -13.63 -24.19 -16.87
C VAL A 74 -14.92 -23.42 -16.58
N ARG A 75 -15.43 -22.62 -17.53
CA ARG A 75 -16.69 -21.87 -17.36
C ARG A 75 -17.93 -22.74 -17.16
N ASN A 76 -17.84 -24.03 -17.47
CA ASN A 76 -18.96 -24.97 -17.39
C ASN A 76 -19.05 -25.67 -16.03
N ASN A 77 -18.01 -25.59 -15.18
CA ASN A 77 -18.03 -26.10 -13.80
C ASN A 77 -17.13 -25.22 -12.90
N LEU A 78 -17.70 -24.20 -12.27
CA LEU A 78 -16.90 -23.25 -11.47
C LEU A 78 -16.42 -23.81 -10.12
N ASP A 79 -16.95 -24.97 -9.71
CA ASP A 79 -16.61 -25.65 -8.46
C ASP A 79 -15.38 -26.56 -8.62
N GLY A 80 -14.95 -26.83 -9.87
CA GLY A 80 -13.78 -27.65 -10.14
C GLY A 80 -13.96 -29.13 -9.82
N THR A 81 -15.20 -29.62 -9.81
CA THR A 81 -15.52 -31.03 -9.49
C THR A 81 -15.42 -31.97 -10.70
N SER A 82 -15.50 -31.41 -11.91
CA SER A 82 -15.37 -32.12 -13.18
C SER A 82 -14.97 -31.14 -14.30
N LEU A 83 -14.52 -31.67 -15.43
CA LEU A 83 -14.29 -30.91 -16.66
C LEU A 83 -15.45 -31.13 -17.63
N VAL A 84 -16.17 -30.07 -17.97
CA VAL A 84 -17.36 -30.14 -18.84
C VAL A 84 -17.10 -29.38 -20.14
N THR A 85 -17.20 -30.05 -21.29
CA THR A 85 -16.99 -29.45 -22.61
C THR A 85 -18.17 -28.58 -23.04
N HIS A 86 -18.00 -27.80 -24.10
CA HIS A 86 -19.11 -27.05 -24.73
C HIS A 86 -20.24 -27.93 -25.28
N THR A 87 -19.98 -29.21 -25.55
CA THR A 87 -21.03 -30.17 -25.97
C THR A 87 -21.75 -30.81 -24.78
N GLY A 88 -21.32 -30.52 -23.54
CA GLY A 88 -21.87 -31.06 -22.32
C GLY A 88 -21.31 -32.44 -21.94
N GLU A 89 -20.19 -32.86 -22.54
CA GLU A 89 -19.48 -34.06 -22.11
C GLU A 89 -18.72 -33.77 -20.82
N GLU A 90 -18.88 -34.65 -19.82
CA GLU A 90 -18.33 -34.47 -18.48
C GLU A 90 -17.27 -35.53 -18.17
N PHE A 91 -16.12 -35.07 -17.70
CA PHE A 91 -14.96 -35.89 -17.33
C PHE A 91 -14.64 -35.70 -15.85
N PHE A 92 -14.31 -36.80 -15.16
CA PHE A 92 -13.99 -36.83 -13.73
C PHE A 92 -12.54 -37.27 -13.53
N CYS A 93 -11.92 -36.90 -12.40
CA CYS A 93 -10.54 -37.25 -12.07
C CYS A 93 -10.37 -38.75 -11.74
N SER A 94 -11.46 -39.44 -11.37
CA SER A 94 -11.43 -40.85 -10.94
C SER A 94 -12.53 -41.66 -11.63
N ASP A 95 -12.20 -42.91 -11.99
CA ASP A 95 -13.14 -43.91 -12.51
C ASP A 95 -14.26 -44.26 -11.50
N ASN A 96 -14.07 -43.93 -10.22
CA ASN A 96 -15.08 -44.10 -9.17
C ASN A 96 -16.05 -42.91 -9.06
N TYR A 97 -15.94 -41.92 -9.96
CA TYR A 97 -16.70 -40.66 -9.90
C TYR A 97 -16.41 -39.83 -8.64
N ASP A 98 -15.20 -39.96 -8.08
CA ASP A 98 -14.76 -39.04 -7.04
C ASP A 98 -14.60 -37.64 -7.67
N PRO A 99 -15.17 -36.59 -7.07
CA PRO A 99 -15.07 -35.25 -7.62
C PRO A 99 -13.62 -34.76 -7.58
N CYS A 100 -13.24 -34.02 -8.61
CA CYS A 100 -12.00 -33.25 -8.61
C CYS A 100 -12.06 -32.12 -7.55
N GLU A 101 -10.90 -31.55 -7.23
CA GLU A 101 -10.75 -30.50 -6.21
C GLU A 101 -10.34 -29.14 -6.80
N GLY A 102 -10.36 -28.98 -8.11
CA GLY A 102 -9.95 -27.75 -8.79
C GLY A 102 -9.27 -27.99 -10.13
N TYR A 103 -8.52 -26.99 -10.56
CA TYR A 103 -7.84 -26.93 -11.85
C TYR A 103 -6.36 -26.65 -11.69
N GLU A 104 -5.56 -27.17 -12.62
CA GLU A 104 -4.17 -26.78 -12.73
C GLU A 104 -3.67 -26.68 -14.17
N LEU A 105 -2.72 -25.78 -14.39
CA LEU A 105 -2.04 -25.68 -15.68
C LEU A 105 -0.94 -26.73 -15.76
N THR A 106 -0.89 -27.42 -16.90
CA THR A 106 0.20 -28.36 -17.25
C THR A 106 1.03 -27.89 -18.43
N ASN A 107 0.66 -26.75 -19.03
CA ASN A 107 1.38 -26.14 -20.14
C ASN A 107 1.22 -24.61 -20.15
N ASN A 108 2.12 -23.91 -20.85
CA ASN A 108 1.91 -22.52 -21.19
C ASN A 108 0.75 -22.40 -22.19
N LEU A 109 -0.09 -21.39 -22.01
CA LEU A 109 -1.22 -21.08 -22.87
C LEU A 109 -0.96 -19.76 -23.60
N SER A 110 -1.12 -19.75 -24.92
CA SER A 110 -0.89 -18.58 -25.77
C SER A 110 -2.18 -18.19 -26.48
N PHE A 111 -2.60 -16.94 -26.32
CA PHE A 111 -3.69 -16.32 -27.09
C PHE A 111 -3.30 -15.98 -28.53
N ASP A 112 -2.02 -16.02 -28.87
CA ASP A 112 -1.52 -16.07 -30.25
C ASP A 112 -1.61 -17.53 -30.71
N THR A 113 -2.74 -17.87 -31.32
CA THR A 113 -3.13 -19.23 -31.69
C THR A 113 -2.58 -19.64 -33.06
N ASN A 114 -2.30 -18.67 -33.94
CA ASN A 114 -1.63 -18.91 -35.22
C ASN A 114 -0.09 -18.84 -35.14
N ASN A 115 0.47 -18.39 -34.00
CA ASN A 115 1.90 -18.20 -33.71
C ASN A 115 2.61 -17.21 -34.64
N ASP A 116 1.94 -16.13 -35.03
CA ASP A 116 2.52 -15.08 -35.88
C ASP A 116 3.16 -13.93 -35.09
N GLY A 117 3.03 -13.93 -33.76
CA GLY A 117 3.53 -12.92 -32.84
C GLY A 117 2.62 -11.71 -32.67
N LEU A 118 1.40 -11.75 -33.20
CA LEU A 118 0.38 -10.72 -33.10
C LEU A 118 -0.86 -11.30 -32.40
N ILE A 119 -1.65 -10.43 -31.78
CA ILE A 119 -2.96 -10.78 -31.22
C ILE A 119 -4.00 -10.04 -32.06
N ASN A 120 -4.67 -10.75 -32.97
CA ASN A 120 -5.52 -10.14 -34.01
C ASN A 120 -6.67 -11.06 -34.48
N GLU A 121 -7.40 -10.66 -35.53
CA GLU A 121 -8.59 -11.36 -36.06
C GLU A 121 -8.32 -12.80 -36.56
N GLU A 122 -7.06 -13.18 -36.74
CA GLU A 122 -6.63 -14.55 -37.07
C GLU A 122 -6.54 -15.46 -35.83
N ASP A 123 -6.77 -14.93 -34.62
CA ASP A 123 -6.74 -15.68 -33.37
C ASP A 123 -8.12 -16.05 -32.82
N ASP A 124 -8.26 -17.31 -32.39
CA ASP A 124 -9.55 -17.91 -31.98
C ASP A 124 -10.26 -17.12 -30.85
N TYR A 125 -9.50 -16.50 -29.94
CA TYR A 125 -10.02 -15.79 -28.77
C TYR A 125 -10.00 -14.27 -28.90
N PHE A 126 -9.66 -13.72 -30.07
CA PHE A 126 -9.70 -12.28 -30.33
C PHE A 126 -11.13 -11.76 -30.49
N ASP A 127 -12.01 -12.56 -31.08
CA ASP A 127 -13.45 -12.32 -31.23
C ASP A 127 -14.24 -13.52 -30.71
N MET A 128 -14.08 -13.80 -29.41
CA MET A 128 -14.66 -14.98 -28.77
C MET A 128 -16.21 -15.05 -28.89
N ASP A 129 -16.89 -13.91 -29.03
CA ASP A 129 -18.33 -13.80 -29.23
C ASP A 129 -18.77 -14.14 -30.68
N GLY A 130 -17.85 -14.10 -31.64
CA GLY A 130 -18.12 -14.33 -33.07
C GLY A 130 -19.03 -13.27 -33.71
N ASP A 131 -19.14 -12.09 -33.09
CA ASP A 131 -19.99 -10.98 -33.52
C ASP A 131 -19.21 -9.86 -34.21
N GLN A 132 -17.92 -10.07 -34.51
CA GLN A 132 -16.98 -9.13 -35.13
C GLN A 132 -16.74 -7.88 -34.27
N SER A 133 -16.94 -7.98 -32.95
CA SER A 133 -16.69 -6.88 -32.03
C SER A 133 -15.24 -6.86 -31.52
N ASN A 134 -14.48 -7.94 -31.73
CA ASN A 134 -13.05 -8.03 -31.41
C ASN A 134 -12.77 -7.71 -29.94
N LYS A 135 -13.68 -8.15 -29.06
CA LYS A 135 -13.69 -7.83 -27.63
C LYS A 135 -12.75 -8.70 -26.78
N GLY A 136 -12.10 -9.68 -27.40
CA GLY A 136 -11.20 -10.61 -26.71
C GLY A 136 -11.92 -11.55 -25.76
N TRP A 137 -11.17 -12.00 -24.75
CA TRP A 137 -11.62 -12.97 -23.76
C TRP A 137 -12.91 -12.53 -23.06
N ARG A 138 -13.82 -13.49 -22.90
CA ARG A 138 -14.96 -13.37 -22.01
C ARG A 138 -14.62 -14.02 -20.66
N PRO A 139 -14.66 -13.26 -19.55
CA PRO A 139 -14.33 -13.78 -18.23
C PRO A 139 -15.05 -15.10 -17.91
N ILE A 140 -14.36 -15.97 -17.17
CA ILE A 140 -14.95 -17.19 -16.61
C ILE A 140 -15.83 -16.80 -15.41
N GLY A 141 -17.09 -17.24 -15.41
CA GLY A 141 -18.08 -16.84 -14.41
C GLY A 141 -18.80 -15.53 -14.73
N THR A 142 -19.49 -14.99 -13.73
CA THR A 142 -20.31 -13.77 -13.81
C THR A 142 -20.12 -12.92 -12.53
N SER A 143 -20.80 -11.78 -12.44
CA SER A 143 -20.76 -10.94 -11.24
C SER A 143 -21.37 -11.58 -9.99
N THR A 144 -22.15 -12.66 -10.14
CA THR A 144 -22.88 -13.34 -9.05
C THR A 144 -22.56 -14.83 -8.92
N SER A 145 -21.63 -15.34 -9.72
CA SER A 145 -21.19 -16.74 -9.67
C SER A 145 -19.77 -16.80 -10.20
N GLY A 146 -18.84 -17.20 -9.35
CA GLY A 146 -17.41 -17.16 -9.64
C GLY A 146 -16.73 -18.49 -9.43
N LEU A 147 -15.44 -18.53 -9.71
CA LEU A 147 -14.60 -19.69 -9.40
C LEU A 147 -14.58 -19.92 -7.88
N ALA A 148 -15.03 -21.09 -7.44
CA ALA A 148 -15.19 -21.45 -6.02
C ALA A 148 -14.28 -22.63 -5.61
N THR A 149 -13.07 -22.65 -6.18
CA THR A 149 -12.16 -23.81 -6.10
C THR A 149 -10.69 -23.40 -6.26
N LYS A 150 -9.80 -24.40 -6.28
CA LYS A 150 -8.36 -24.23 -6.50
C LYS A 150 -8.07 -24.01 -7.99
N PHE A 151 -7.22 -23.05 -8.31
CA PHE A 151 -6.64 -22.86 -9.64
C PHE A 151 -5.13 -22.64 -9.54
N TYR A 152 -4.36 -23.67 -9.91
CA TYR A 152 -2.92 -23.70 -9.76
C TYR A 152 -2.22 -23.50 -11.10
N GLY A 153 -1.52 -22.39 -11.26
CA GLY A 153 -0.77 -22.12 -12.48
C GLY A 153 0.50 -22.96 -12.61
N ASN A 154 0.97 -23.62 -11.55
CA ASN A 154 2.19 -24.45 -11.51
C ASN A 154 3.46 -23.81 -12.10
N GLY A 155 3.51 -22.48 -12.20
CA GLY A 155 4.62 -21.73 -12.80
C GLY A 155 4.51 -21.57 -14.32
N TYR A 156 3.47 -22.10 -14.95
CA TYR A 156 3.13 -21.85 -16.34
C TYR A 156 2.55 -20.45 -16.56
N ARG A 157 2.53 -20.04 -17.83
CA ARG A 157 2.14 -18.71 -18.27
C ARG A 157 0.89 -18.74 -19.13
N ILE A 158 0.05 -17.73 -18.98
CA ILE A 158 -0.97 -17.33 -19.94
C ILE A 158 -0.46 -16.07 -20.64
N GLN A 159 -0.26 -16.15 -21.95
CA GLN A 159 0.41 -15.12 -22.75
C GLN A 159 -0.53 -14.52 -23.79
N GLY A 160 -0.36 -13.22 -24.08
CA GLY A 160 -1.19 -12.51 -25.06
C GLY A 160 -2.61 -12.22 -24.55
N PHE A 161 -2.82 -12.20 -23.24
CA PHE A 161 -4.15 -12.04 -22.65
C PHE A 161 -4.77 -10.68 -23.02
N TYR A 162 -5.97 -10.70 -23.61
CA TYR A 162 -6.61 -9.52 -24.19
C TYR A 162 -8.11 -9.46 -23.85
N ILE A 163 -8.57 -8.30 -23.40
CA ILE A 163 -9.99 -7.96 -23.18
C ILE A 163 -10.20 -6.51 -23.63
N ASN A 164 -11.24 -6.24 -24.42
CA ASN A 164 -11.62 -4.89 -24.82
C ASN A 164 -13.13 -4.68 -24.69
N ARG A 165 -13.61 -4.58 -23.45
CA ARG A 165 -15.03 -4.46 -23.12
C ARG A 165 -15.25 -3.19 -22.27
N PRO A 166 -15.02 -1.98 -22.82
CA PRO A 166 -14.94 -0.73 -22.05
C PRO A 166 -16.23 -0.32 -21.31
N GLU A 167 -17.37 -0.89 -21.69
CA GLU A 167 -18.67 -0.62 -21.05
C GLU A 167 -19.10 -1.72 -20.06
N GLU A 168 -18.33 -2.81 -19.96
CA GLU A 168 -18.65 -3.99 -19.15
C GLU A 168 -17.81 -4.00 -17.86
N SER A 169 -18.34 -4.62 -16.81
CA SER A 169 -17.71 -4.69 -15.49
C SER A 169 -17.44 -6.14 -15.08
N TYR A 170 -16.64 -6.34 -14.03
CA TYR A 170 -16.22 -7.67 -13.56
C TYR A 170 -15.38 -8.42 -14.60
N LEU A 171 -14.27 -7.78 -14.99
CA LEU A 171 -13.40 -8.28 -16.05
C LEU A 171 -12.06 -8.77 -15.52
N GLY A 172 -11.62 -9.91 -16.05
CA GLY A 172 -10.35 -10.58 -15.78
C GLY A 172 -10.34 -11.95 -16.43
N LEU A 173 -9.38 -12.80 -16.09
CA LEU A 173 -9.47 -14.22 -16.45
C LEU A 173 -10.78 -14.81 -15.88
N PHE A 174 -11.04 -14.49 -14.62
CA PHE A 174 -12.30 -14.77 -13.93
C PHE A 174 -13.10 -13.47 -13.75
N ALA A 175 -14.42 -13.54 -13.90
CA ALA A 175 -15.29 -12.43 -13.53
C ALA A 175 -15.23 -12.21 -12.01
N ARG A 176 -15.30 -13.33 -11.27
CA ARG A 176 -15.35 -13.38 -9.82
C ARG A 176 -14.67 -14.64 -9.30
N ILE A 177 -14.01 -14.54 -8.16
CA ILE A 177 -13.56 -15.68 -7.33
C ILE A 177 -14.41 -15.66 -6.05
N GLU A 178 -14.90 -16.80 -5.59
CA GLU A 178 -15.77 -16.89 -4.42
C GLU A 178 -15.18 -17.84 -3.38
N ALA A 179 -15.19 -17.45 -2.10
CA ALA A 179 -14.83 -18.33 -0.99
C ALA A 179 -15.97 -18.31 0.03
N GLN A 180 -16.61 -19.47 0.24
CA GLN A 180 -17.71 -19.66 1.19
C GLN A 180 -17.70 -21.10 1.73
N GLU A 181 -18.05 -21.30 3.00
CA GLU A 181 -18.02 -22.63 3.66
C GLU A 181 -18.97 -23.64 3.00
N ASN A 182 -20.12 -23.18 2.49
CA ASN A 182 -21.13 -24.06 1.88
C ASN A 182 -20.79 -24.53 0.45
N GLN A 183 -19.60 -24.21 -0.06
CA GLN A 183 -19.12 -24.65 -1.37
C GLN A 183 -18.34 -25.97 -1.26
N PRO A 184 -18.19 -26.75 -2.37
CA PRO A 184 -17.47 -28.01 -2.37
C PRO A 184 -16.04 -27.90 -1.82
N SER A 185 -15.42 -26.73 -2.00
CA SER A 185 -14.22 -26.32 -1.28
C SER A 185 -14.53 -25.08 -0.43
N SER A 186 -14.26 -25.14 0.88
CA SER A 186 -14.34 -23.96 1.77
C SER A 186 -13.18 -22.97 1.56
N SER A 187 -12.31 -23.26 0.58
CA SER A 187 -11.06 -22.54 0.33
C SER A 187 -10.82 -22.37 -1.17
N SER A 188 -10.92 -21.14 -1.64
CA SER A 188 -10.58 -20.78 -3.02
C SER A 188 -9.16 -20.25 -3.10
N GLU A 189 -8.37 -20.85 -3.99
CA GLU A 189 -6.94 -20.58 -4.07
C GLU A 189 -6.53 -20.30 -5.52
N VAL A 190 -5.94 -19.14 -5.78
CA VAL A 190 -5.26 -18.85 -7.06
C VAL A 190 -3.79 -18.64 -6.79
N ARG A 191 -2.95 -19.56 -7.27
CA ARG A 191 -1.51 -19.51 -7.00
C ARG A 191 -0.64 -19.95 -8.15
N ARG A 192 0.59 -19.43 -8.15
CA ARG A 192 1.65 -19.76 -9.13
C ARG A 192 1.23 -19.52 -10.58
N LEU A 193 0.34 -18.55 -10.80
CA LEU A 193 -0.14 -18.17 -12.11
C LEU A 193 0.61 -16.94 -12.62
N THR A 194 1.17 -17.03 -13.82
CA THR A 194 1.72 -15.87 -14.54
C THR A 194 0.80 -15.49 -15.69
N ILE A 195 0.32 -14.26 -15.73
CA ILE A 195 -0.48 -13.73 -16.86
C ILE A 195 0.22 -12.50 -17.44
N GLU A 196 0.42 -12.54 -18.76
CA GLU A 196 1.04 -11.49 -19.56
C GLU A 196 0.00 -10.97 -20.57
N THR A 197 -0.39 -9.69 -20.45
CA THR A 197 -1.36 -9.12 -21.39
C THR A 197 -0.76 -8.95 -22.78
N ALA A 198 -1.62 -8.93 -23.80
CA ALA A 198 -1.26 -8.40 -25.11
C ALA A 198 -0.89 -6.90 -25.02
N PRO A 199 -0.20 -6.33 -26.04
CA PRO A 199 0.08 -4.89 -26.09
C PRO A 199 -1.16 -3.98 -26.03
N GLN A 200 -2.31 -4.48 -26.46
CA GLN A 200 -3.60 -3.79 -26.36
C GLN A 200 -4.15 -3.75 -24.92
N GLY A 201 -3.68 -4.64 -24.05
CA GLY A 201 -4.03 -4.70 -22.64
C GLY A 201 -5.42 -5.27 -22.34
N VAL A 202 -5.85 -5.03 -21.10
CA VAL A 202 -7.19 -5.36 -20.57
C VAL A 202 -7.94 -4.04 -20.38
N THR A 203 -9.03 -3.85 -21.09
CA THR A 203 -9.87 -2.65 -21.01
C THR A 203 -11.28 -3.02 -20.57
N GLY A 204 -11.73 -2.39 -19.48
CA GLY A 204 -13.06 -2.57 -18.90
C GLY A 204 -13.66 -1.28 -18.36
N LYS A 205 -14.82 -1.39 -17.70
CA LYS A 205 -15.45 -0.30 -16.96
C LYS A 205 -15.09 -0.37 -15.48
N ASP A 206 -15.84 -1.12 -14.68
CA ASP A 206 -15.66 -1.21 -13.24
C ASP A 206 -15.27 -2.64 -12.82
N HIS A 207 -14.54 -2.80 -11.71
CA HIS A 207 -14.08 -4.11 -11.21
C HIS A 207 -13.25 -4.87 -12.26
N VAL A 208 -12.05 -4.36 -12.53
CA VAL A 208 -11.14 -4.93 -13.54
C VAL A 208 -9.84 -5.35 -12.88
N GLY A 209 -9.42 -6.58 -13.13
CA GLY A 209 -8.08 -7.06 -12.80
C GLY A 209 -7.65 -8.20 -13.70
N ILE A 210 -6.35 -8.47 -13.80
CA ILE A 210 -5.85 -9.50 -14.72
C ILE A 210 -6.29 -10.90 -14.29
N ILE A 211 -6.27 -11.21 -12.99
CA ILE A 211 -6.73 -12.49 -12.46
C ILE A 211 -8.26 -12.48 -12.34
N ALA A 212 -8.82 -11.49 -11.65
CA ALA A 212 -10.26 -11.40 -11.46
C ALA A 212 -10.79 -9.97 -11.40
N GLY A 213 -12.03 -9.79 -11.85
CA GLY A 213 -12.76 -8.53 -11.63
C GLY A 213 -13.08 -8.31 -10.16
N ASN A 214 -13.58 -9.34 -9.48
CA ASN A 214 -13.93 -9.32 -8.06
C ASN A 214 -13.46 -10.58 -7.33
N ALA A 215 -13.15 -10.46 -6.05
CA ALA A 215 -13.06 -11.59 -5.14
C ALA A 215 -14.06 -11.41 -4.00
N TYR A 216 -14.92 -12.40 -3.80
CA TYR A 216 -16.03 -12.36 -2.87
C TYR A 216 -15.84 -13.39 -1.76
N ILE A 217 -16.08 -12.97 -0.52
CA ILE A 217 -15.94 -13.82 0.65
C ILE A 217 -17.20 -13.70 1.52
N ALA A 218 -17.73 -14.84 1.94
CA ALA A 218 -18.83 -14.95 2.91
C ALA A 218 -18.69 -16.25 3.71
N ASP A 219 -19.48 -16.40 4.78
CA ASP A 219 -19.66 -17.65 5.55
C ASP A 219 -18.35 -18.42 5.80
N ASN A 220 -17.42 -17.91 6.64
CA ASN A 220 -16.13 -18.56 6.94
C ASN A 220 -15.21 -18.89 5.73
N GLY A 221 -15.48 -18.32 4.56
CA GLY A 221 -14.70 -18.59 3.35
C GLY A 221 -13.22 -18.23 3.49
N ASN A 222 -12.34 -19.08 2.99
CA ASN A 222 -10.91 -18.81 2.92
C ASN A 222 -10.47 -18.49 1.47
N LEU A 223 -9.97 -17.28 1.24
CA LEU A 223 -9.41 -16.84 -0.03
C LEU A 223 -7.89 -16.72 0.07
N PHE A 224 -7.18 -17.46 -0.78
CA PHE A 224 -5.74 -17.33 -0.94
C PHE A 224 -5.37 -16.94 -2.37
N ILE A 225 -4.77 -15.75 -2.55
CA ILE A 225 -4.19 -15.32 -3.82
C ILE A 225 -2.70 -15.08 -3.60
N GLY A 226 -1.85 -15.96 -4.12
CA GLY A 226 -0.42 -15.85 -3.84
C GLY A 226 0.52 -16.51 -4.82
N TYR A 227 1.78 -16.06 -4.84
CA TYR A 227 2.80 -16.51 -5.79
C TYR A 227 2.44 -16.22 -7.26
N ASN A 228 1.57 -15.25 -7.52
CA ASN A 228 1.15 -14.90 -8.87
C ASN A 228 2.00 -13.78 -9.46
N ARG A 229 2.03 -13.72 -10.79
CA ARG A 229 2.68 -12.65 -11.55
C ARG A 229 1.73 -12.06 -12.59
N ALA A 230 1.51 -10.75 -12.53
CA ALA A 230 0.68 -10.03 -13.50
C ALA A 230 1.50 -8.96 -14.22
N ILE A 231 1.50 -8.98 -15.56
CA ILE A 231 2.33 -8.09 -16.39
C ILE A 231 1.50 -7.52 -17.53
N GLY A 232 1.64 -6.23 -17.79
CA GLY A 232 1.03 -5.58 -18.95
C GLY A 232 0.24 -4.31 -18.64
N ILE A 233 -0.87 -4.12 -19.35
CA ILE A 233 -1.63 -2.86 -19.39
C ILE A 233 -3.07 -3.08 -18.95
N ILE A 234 -3.58 -2.20 -18.10
CA ILE A 234 -4.98 -2.19 -17.68
C ILE A 234 -5.56 -0.79 -17.88
N ASN A 235 -6.73 -0.72 -18.52
CA ASN A 235 -7.53 0.50 -18.62
C ASN A 235 -8.90 0.27 -18.00
N GLY A 236 -9.38 1.23 -17.22
CA GLY A 236 -10.71 1.13 -16.64
C GLY A 236 -11.27 2.44 -16.10
N ASN A 237 -12.31 2.33 -15.30
CA ASN A 237 -13.01 3.45 -14.67
C ASN A 237 -12.86 3.37 -13.15
N ASN A 238 -13.56 2.45 -12.46
CA ASN A 238 -13.49 2.30 -11.01
C ASN A 238 -13.09 0.89 -10.57
N TYR A 239 -12.43 0.79 -9.40
CA TYR A 239 -12.06 -0.50 -8.80
C TYR A 239 -11.15 -1.32 -9.71
N ILE A 240 -9.97 -0.75 -9.99
CA ILE A 240 -9.01 -1.30 -10.94
C ILE A 240 -7.81 -1.81 -10.17
N GLY A 241 -7.62 -3.13 -10.17
CA GLY A 241 -6.50 -3.78 -9.50
C GLY A 241 -5.61 -4.49 -10.50
N GLY A 242 -4.31 -4.50 -10.26
CA GLY A 242 -3.41 -5.24 -11.13
C GLY A 242 -3.74 -6.73 -11.24
N MET A 243 -4.19 -7.33 -10.14
CA MET A 243 -4.64 -8.72 -10.07
C MET A 243 -6.14 -8.82 -9.86
N VAL A 244 -6.68 -8.08 -8.89
CA VAL A 244 -8.09 -8.16 -8.49
C VAL A 244 -8.71 -6.77 -8.41
N GLY A 245 -9.78 -6.52 -9.18
CA GLY A 245 -10.44 -5.21 -9.22
C GLY A 245 -10.95 -4.76 -7.85
N SER A 246 -11.73 -5.61 -7.17
CA SER A 246 -12.09 -5.40 -5.76
C SER A 246 -12.20 -6.70 -4.97
N ILE A 247 -12.00 -6.59 -3.67
CA ILE A 247 -12.35 -7.63 -2.71
C ILE A 247 -13.58 -7.15 -1.94
N SER A 248 -14.61 -7.97 -1.87
CA SER A 248 -15.87 -7.65 -1.21
C SER A 248 -16.27 -8.76 -0.24
N THR A 249 -16.70 -8.35 0.93
CA THR A 249 -17.29 -9.20 1.97
C THR A 249 -18.75 -8.81 2.13
N VAL A 250 -19.61 -9.79 2.38
CA VAL A 250 -21.01 -9.55 2.70
C VAL A 250 -21.39 -10.31 3.96
N SER A 251 -22.04 -9.61 4.88
CA SER A 251 -22.75 -10.17 6.02
C SER A 251 -24.26 -10.11 5.74
N ASP A 252 -24.77 -11.02 4.92
CA ASP A 252 -26.17 -11.02 4.49
C ASP A 252 -27.14 -11.47 5.60
N GLU A 253 -26.64 -11.95 6.74
CA GLU A 253 -27.45 -12.43 7.86
C GLU A 253 -27.01 -11.84 9.21
N GLU A 254 -27.96 -11.80 10.16
CA GLU A 254 -27.77 -11.36 11.56
C GLU A 254 -26.67 -12.16 12.29
N PHE A 255 -26.19 -13.25 11.70
CA PHE A 255 -25.11 -14.13 12.16
C PHE A 255 -24.22 -14.60 10.99
N THR A 256 -23.51 -13.69 10.32
CA THR A 256 -22.48 -14.10 9.36
C THR A 256 -21.14 -14.30 10.07
N TYR A 257 -20.54 -15.48 9.90
CA TYR A 257 -19.18 -15.77 10.35
C TYR A 257 -18.16 -15.22 9.33
N GLY A 258 -17.11 -14.58 9.83
CA GLY A 258 -16.16 -13.84 8.98
C GLY A 258 -15.22 -14.72 8.18
N GLY A 259 -14.78 -14.21 7.03
CA GLY A 259 -13.88 -14.90 6.12
C GLY A 259 -12.40 -14.52 6.28
N GLN A 260 -11.53 -15.33 5.70
CA GLN A 260 -10.10 -15.08 5.64
C GLN A 260 -9.68 -14.67 4.22
N VAL A 261 -8.97 -13.54 4.11
CA VAL A 261 -8.34 -13.09 2.87
C VAL A 261 -6.83 -13.03 3.05
N THR A 262 -6.10 -13.76 2.21
CA THR A 262 -4.64 -13.73 2.18
C THR A 262 -4.12 -13.41 0.78
N PHE A 263 -3.44 -12.27 0.65
CA PHE A 263 -2.64 -11.90 -0.51
C PHE A 263 -1.16 -12.02 -0.17
N ALA A 264 -0.47 -13.01 -0.73
CA ALA A 264 0.91 -13.30 -0.34
C ALA A 264 1.85 -13.57 -1.52
N ARG A 265 3.02 -12.90 -1.53
CA ARG A 265 4.09 -13.16 -2.51
C ARG A 265 3.66 -12.97 -3.96
N ASN A 266 2.81 -11.98 -4.20
CA ASN A 266 2.41 -11.59 -5.53
C ASN A 266 3.37 -10.55 -6.11
N TYR A 267 3.54 -10.59 -7.42
CA TYR A 267 4.33 -9.60 -8.17
C TYR A 267 3.49 -8.98 -9.29
N SER A 268 3.48 -7.65 -9.40
CA SER A 268 2.92 -6.96 -10.56
C SER A 268 3.92 -6.01 -11.22
N GLU A 269 3.86 -5.94 -12.54
CA GLU A 269 4.62 -5.02 -13.40
C GLU A 269 3.66 -4.41 -14.44
N LEU A 270 3.04 -3.27 -14.11
CA LEU A 270 1.84 -2.81 -14.82
C LEU A 270 1.85 -1.32 -15.17
N SER A 271 1.18 -0.98 -16.27
CA SER A 271 0.72 0.36 -16.58
C SER A 271 -0.80 0.42 -16.45
N ILE A 272 -1.32 1.24 -15.53
CA ILE A 272 -2.74 1.31 -15.22
C ILE A 272 -3.29 2.73 -15.45
N SER A 273 -4.28 2.87 -16.32
CA SER A 273 -4.98 4.14 -16.53
C SER A 273 -6.46 3.98 -16.19
N ALA A 274 -6.91 4.64 -15.13
CA ALA A 274 -8.32 4.61 -14.73
C ALA A 274 -8.75 5.89 -14.01
N ASN A 275 -10.01 5.96 -13.59
CA ASN A 275 -10.51 7.12 -12.84
C ASN A 275 -10.27 6.94 -11.34
N ASP A 276 -10.91 5.96 -10.69
CA ASP A 276 -10.93 5.86 -9.24
C ASP A 276 -10.57 4.46 -8.70
N TYR A 277 -10.02 4.43 -7.49
CA TYR A 277 -9.67 3.22 -6.73
C TYR A 277 -8.74 2.28 -7.52
N ILE A 278 -7.51 2.72 -7.70
CA ILE A 278 -6.50 2.02 -8.51
C ILE A 278 -5.44 1.42 -7.60
N GLY A 279 -5.26 0.11 -7.67
CA GLY A 279 -4.23 -0.62 -6.93
C GLY A 279 -3.32 -1.40 -7.86
N GLY A 280 -2.02 -1.39 -7.60
CA GLY A 280 -1.11 -2.25 -8.38
C GLY A 280 -1.33 -3.74 -8.17
N LEU A 281 -2.03 -4.15 -7.09
CA LEU A 281 -2.54 -5.52 -6.92
C LEU A 281 -4.06 -5.54 -6.75
N VAL A 282 -4.59 -4.73 -5.84
CA VAL A 282 -6.02 -4.71 -5.48
C VAL A 282 -6.60 -3.30 -5.58
N GLY A 283 -7.63 -3.10 -6.41
CA GLY A 283 -8.23 -1.78 -6.60
C GLY A 283 -8.89 -1.23 -5.32
N ALA A 284 -9.78 -2.03 -4.72
CA ALA A 284 -10.31 -1.71 -3.40
C ALA A 284 -10.65 -2.93 -2.53
N LEU A 285 -10.58 -2.73 -1.22
CA LEU A 285 -11.31 -3.52 -0.23
C LEU A 285 -12.62 -2.79 0.07
N VAL A 286 -13.73 -3.48 -0.18
CA VAL A 286 -15.08 -2.97 0.01
C VAL A 286 -15.76 -3.83 1.06
N ASP A 287 -15.69 -3.36 2.31
CA ASP A 287 -16.57 -3.89 3.37
C ASP A 287 -17.92 -3.17 3.28
N THR A 288 -19.01 -3.93 3.35
CA THR A 288 -20.36 -3.36 3.45
C THR A 288 -20.73 -3.22 4.92
N PRO A 289 -20.81 -2.00 5.48
CA PRO A 289 -21.16 -1.80 6.88
C PRO A 289 -22.66 -2.07 7.06
N TYR A 290 -23.03 -3.30 7.41
CA TYR A 290 -24.40 -3.61 7.79
C TYR A 290 -24.44 -4.45 9.06
N GLN A 291 -24.39 -3.77 10.21
CA GLN A 291 -24.89 -4.23 11.52
C GLN A 291 -24.41 -5.60 12.03
N ALA A 292 -23.46 -6.26 11.37
CA ALA A 292 -22.97 -7.59 11.72
C ALA A 292 -21.65 -7.52 12.49
N ILE A 293 -21.37 -8.59 13.22
CA ILE A 293 -20.07 -8.81 13.87
C ILE A 293 -19.05 -9.07 12.75
N HIS A 294 -18.08 -8.18 12.58
CA HIS A 294 -17.12 -8.26 11.48
C HIS A 294 -15.93 -9.17 11.82
N GLU A 295 -16.08 -10.48 11.65
CA GLU A 295 -15.01 -11.45 11.95
C GLU A 295 -13.99 -11.63 10.78
N ASN A 296 -14.01 -10.74 9.78
CA ASN A 296 -13.13 -10.87 8.62
C ASN A 296 -11.65 -10.70 9.01
N THR A 297 -10.76 -11.47 8.38
CA THR A 297 -9.32 -11.30 8.54
C THR A 297 -8.63 -11.04 7.22
N TYR A 298 -7.88 -9.94 7.13
CA TYR A 298 -7.12 -9.54 5.94
C TYR A 298 -5.62 -9.61 6.20
N ARG A 299 -4.89 -10.32 5.34
CA ARG A 299 -3.43 -10.46 5.41
C ARG A 299 -2.78 -10.20 4.05
N PHE A 300 -2.08 -9.08 3.93
CA PHE A 300 -1.27 -8.72 2.76
C PHE A 300 0.21 -8.84 3.12
N ARG A 301 0.92 -9.84 2.60
CA ARG A 301 2.32 -10.06 2.98
C ARG A 301 3.28 -10.35 1.84
N ASN A 302 4.50 -9.82 1.91
CA ASN A 302 5.56 -10.11 0.93
C ASN A 302 5.16 -9.83 -0.52
N ASN A 303 4.26 -8.88 -0.77
CA ASN A 303 3.91 -8.54 -2.14
C ASN A 303 4.85 -7.47 -2.69
N THR A 304 5.10 -7.52 -3.99
CA THR A 304 5.92 -6.56 -4.73
C THR A 304 5.10 -6.00 -5.88
N SER A 305 5.16 -4.69 -6.09
CA SER A 305 4.44 -4.03 -7.19
C SER A 305 5.30 -2.96 -7.83
N GLU A 306 5.44 -3.03 -9.15
CA GLU A 306 6.15 -2.06 -9.98
C GLU A 306 5.14 -1.47 -10.98
N VAL A 307 4.65 -0.27 -10.70
CA VAL A 307 3.48 0.26 -11.41
C VAL A 307 3.62 1.72 -11.83
N THR A 308 3.22 1.99 -13.07
CA THR A 308 2.90 3.34 -13.54
C THR A 308 1.40 3.49 -13.53
N MET A 309 0.87 4.53 -12.88
CA MET A 309 -0.58 4.72 -12.77
C MET A 309 -1.02 6.17 -12.88
N SER A 310 -2.18 6.37 -13.50
CA SER A 310 -2.84 7.67 -13.56
C SER A 310 -4.33 7.57 -13.27
N GLY A 311 -4.83 8.52 -12.47
CA GLY A 311 -6.24 8.61 -12.09
C GLY A 311 -6.54 9.83 -11.22
N ASN A 312 -7.72 9.83 -10.59
CA ASN A 312 -8.32 11.01 -9.99
C ASN A 312 -8.54 10.91 -8.47
N LEU A 313 -8.91 9.75 -7.94
CA LEU A 313 -9.31 9.63 -6.52
C LEU A 313 -8.25 8.96 -5.63
N ASN A 314 -8.26 7.63 -5.48
CA ASN A 314 -7.36 6.91 -4.58
C ASN A 314 -6.47 5.95 -5.35
N LEU A 315 -5.15 6.15 -5.28
CA LEU A 315 -4.15 5.38 -6.02
C LEU A 315 -3.10 4.82 -5.07
N GLY A 316 -2.85 3.51 -5.13
CA GLY A 316 -1.86 2.83 -4.30
C GLY A 316 -1.09 1.76 -5.05
N GLY A 317 0.22 1.63 -4.78
CA GLY A 317 1.03 0.61 -5.44
C GLY A 317 0.60 -0.82 -5.10
N ILE A 318 0.07 -1.09 -3.91
CA ILE A 318 -0.50 -2.40 -3.56
C ILE A 318 -2.03 -2.34 -3.53
N ILE A 319 -2.60 -1.43 -2.76
CA ILE A 319 -4.06 -1.27 -2.60
C ILE A 319 -4.48 0.16 -2.92
N GLY A 320 -5.45 0.35 -3.81
CA GLY A 320 -5.98 1.69 -4.11
C GLY A 320 -6.73 2.29 -2.92
N ARG A 321 -7.77 1.61 -2.46
CA ARG A 321 -8.54 1.99 -1.26
C ARG A 321 -8.77 0.78 -0.36
N ALA A 322 -8.51 0.92 0.92
CA ALA A 322 -8.90 -0.03 1.94
C ALA A 322 -9.79 0.68 2.96
N LEU A 323 -11.09 0.36 2.97
CA LEU A 323 -11.96 0.62 4.10
C LEU A 323 -12.22 -0.71 4.78
N VAL A 324 -11.89 -0.82 6.05
CA VAL A 324 -11.85 -2.09 6.73
C VAL A 324 -12.56 -2.00 8.07
N GLU A 325 -13.53 -2.89 8.23
CA GLU A 325 -14.20 -3.22 9.49
C GLU A 325 -13.94 -4.72 9.70
N SER A 326 -12.97 -5.06 10.55
CA SER A 326 -12.44 -6.43 10.59
C SER A 326 -11.85 -6.82 11.94
N GLU A 327 -11.95 -8.10 12.30
CA GLU A 327 -11.27 -8.73 13.43
C GLU A 327 -9.74 -8.73 13.34
N SER A 328 -9.17 -8.61 12.14
CA SER A 328 -7.74 -8.48 11.97
C SER A 328 -7.38 -7.95 10.59
N PHE A 329 -6.77 -6.78 10.54
CA PHE A 329 -6.09 -6.28 9.35
C PHE A 329 -4.57 -6.24 9.53
N ARG A 330 -3.84 -6.95 8.68
CA ARG A 330 -2.37 -6.96 8.67
C ARG A 330 -1.81 -6.75 7.26
N ILE A 331 -0.90 -5.80 7.13
CA ILE A 331 -0.09 -5.60 5.93
C ILE A 331 1.39 -5.56 6.33
N THR A 332 2.15 -6.56 5.90
CA THR A 332 3.54 -6.74 6.36
C THR A 332 4.50 -7.05 5.22
N GLU A 333 5.71 -6.50 5.25
CA GLU A 333 6.78 -6.87 4.30
C GLU A 333 6.41 -6.58 2.83
N ASN A 334 5.65 -5.52 2.56
CA ASN A 334 5.25 -5.18 1.19
C ASN A 334 6.17 -4.10 0.60
N HIS A 335 6.49 -4.25 -0.68
CA HIS A 335 7.34 -3.34 -1.44
C HIS A 335 6.60 -2.79 -2.66
N ALA A 336 6.72 -1.49 -2.91
CA ALA A 336 6.24 -0.91 -4.16
C ALA A 336 7.19 0.11 -4.77
N THR A 337 7.39 0.02 -6.08
CA THR A 337 7.99 1.08 -6.91
C THR A 337 6.90 1.70 -7.77
N VAL A 338 6.66 2.99 -7.61
CA VAL A 338 5.51 3.66 -8.23
C VAL A 338 5.91 4.87 -9.09
N ASP A 339 5.20 5.07 -10.20
CA ASP A 339 5.12 6.36 -10.92
C ASP A 339 3.65 6.76 -11.02
N ILE A 340 3.19 7.58 -10.07
CA ILE A 340 1.78 7.98 -9.92
C ILE A 340 1.60 9.40 -10.46
N THR A 341 0.64 9.60 -11.37
CA THR A 341 0.24 10.93 -11.84
C THR A 341 -1.25 11.19 -11.60
N GLY A 342 -1.55 12.18 -10.77
CA GLY A 342 -2.92 12.54 -10.38
C GLY A 342 -3.46 11.63 -9.28
N ALA A 343 -4.15 12.23 -8.31
CA ALA A 343 -4.98 11.57 -7.30
C ALA A 343 -5.54 12.64 -6.34
N ARG A 344 -6.65 12.32 -5.65
CA ARG A 344 -7.00 13.00 -4.41
C ARG A 344 -6.10 12.48 -3.28
N SER A 345 -5.87 11.17 -3.22
CA SER A 345 -5.03 10.49 -2.25
C SER A 345 -4.13 9.46 -2.94
N ALA A 346 -2.81 9.64 -2.86
CA ALA A 346 -1.82 8.73 -3.44
C ALA A 346 -0.85 8.18 -2.40
N GLY A 347 -0.62 6.87 -2.40
CA GLY A 347 0.37 6.22 -1.55
C GLY A 347 1.21 5.23 -2.34
N GLY A 348 2.46 5.03 -1.95
CA GLY A 348 3.28 3.98 -2.55
C GLY A 348 2.72 2.58 -2.27
N ILE A 349 2.16 2.34 -1.08
CA ILE A 349 1.50 1.06 -0.74
C ILE A 349 -0.02 1.18 -0.78
N ILE A 350 -0.60 2.13 -0.02
CA ILE A 350 -2.05 2.31 0.07
C ILE A 350 -2.45 3.74 -0.30
N GLY A 351 -3.39 3.91 -1.23
CA GLY A 351 -3.89 5.24 -1.60
C GLY A 351 -4.70 5.90 -0.47
N PHE A 352 -5.77 5.23 -0.04
CA PHE A 352 -6.59 5.63 1.11
C PHE A 352 -6.80 4.43 2.03
N PHE A 353 -6.59 4.64 3.34
CA PHE A 353 -6.78 3.63 4.36
C PHE A 353 -7.68 4.15 5.48
N GLY A 354 -8.81 3.47 5.69
CA GLY A 354 -9.73 3.67 6.80
C GLY A 354 -9.83 2.37 7.61
N CYS A 355 -9.47 2.45 8.89
CA CYS A 355 -9.65 1.40 9.89
C CYS A 355 -10.66 1.94 10.91
N TYR A 356 -11.83 1.30 11.05
CA TYR A 356 -12.97 1.87 11.78
C TYR A 356 -13.46 1.06 12.98
N GLU A 357 -12.98 -0.17 13.17
CA GLU A 357 -13.34 -1.03 14.31
C GLU A 357 -12.39 -0.81 15.50
N GLU A 358 -12.80 -1.22 16.70
CA GLU A 358 -11.93 -1.22 17.90
C GLU A 358 -10.70 -2.14 17.75
N THR A 359 -10.73 -3.05 16.76
CA THR A 359 -9.61 -3.94 16.48
C THR A 359 -8.48 -3.19 15.75
N PRO A 360 -7.22 -3.29 16.23
CA PRO A 360 -6.09 -2.62 15.61
C PRO A 360 -5.80 -3.11 14.20
N CYS A 361 -5.65 -2.16 13.27
CA CYS A 361 -4.98 -2.38 12.00
C CYS A 361 -3.46 -2.27 12.16
N LEU A 362 -2.74 -3.33 11.80
CA LEU A 362 -1.28 -3.42 11.99
C LEU A 362 -0.53 -3.41 10.66
N LEU A 363 0.30 -2.38 10.47
CA LEU A 363 1.09 -2.15 9.27
C LEU A 363 2.57 -2.16 9.66
N SER A 364 3.37 -3.05 9.07
CA SER A 364 4.80 -3.14 9.40
C SER A 364 5.69 -3.50 8.23
N ASP A 365 6.93 -3.00 8.22
CA ASP A 365 7.94 -3.38 7.23
C ASP A 365 7.51 -3.06 5.78
N LEU A 366 6.89 -1.90 5.60
CA LEU A 366 6.46 -1.38 4.30
C LEU A 366 7.57 -0.52 3.69
N THR A 367 7.84 -0.73 2.41
CA THR A 367 8.84 0.04 1.67
C THR A 367 8.29 0.56 0.36
N ALA A 368 8.55 1.83 0.06
CA ALA A 368 8.12 2.40 -1.20
C ALA A 368 9.12 3.38 -1.81
N GLU A 369 9.24 3.32 -3.14
CA GLU A 369 10.16 4.11 -3.95
C GLU A 369 9.46 4.67 -5.20
N GLY A 370 10.07 5.70 -5.81
CA GLY A 370 9.61 6.25 -7.08
C GLY A 370 9.08 7.69 -6.99
N PHE A 371 8.00 7.98 -7.72
CA PHE A 371 7.50 9.33 -7.94
C PHE A 371 5.97 9.41 -7.81
N ILE A 372 5.50 10.49 -7.19
CA ILE A 372 4.08 10.86 -7.12
C ILE A 372 3.96 12.32 -7.58
N ASP A 373 3.16 12.59 -8.60
CA ASP A 373 2.88 13.93 -9.13
C ASP A 373 1.39 14.27 -9.06
N LYS A 374 1.09 15.55 -8.85
CA LYS A 374 -0.27 16.14 -8.92
C LYS A 374 -1.30 15.50 -7.98
N ALA A 375 -0.85 14.94 -6.86
CA ALA A 375 -1.76 14.46 -5.82
C ALA A 375 -2.23 15.59 -4.91
N SER A 376 -3.50 15.55 -4.47
CA SER A 376 -4.03 16.51 -3.49
C SER A 376 -3.66 16.18 -2.05
N SER A 377 -3.39 14.91 -1.75
CA SER A 377 -2.83 14.35 -0.51
C SER A 377 -1.93 13.20 -0.93
N ALA A 378 -0.71 13.11 -0.41
CA ALA A 378 0.18 12.01 -0.73
C ALA A 378 1.15 11.65 0.37
N GLY A 379 1.37 10.35 0.53
CA GLY A 379 2.38 9.77 1.39
C GLY A 379 3.25 8.79 0.62
N GLY A 380 4.49 8.60 1.04
CA GLY A 380 5.31 7.55 0.44
C GLY A 380 4.74 6.16 0.68
N ILE A 381 4.18 5.89 1.86
CA ILE A 381 3.53 4.61 2.16
C ILE A 381 2.01 4.72 2.02
N ILE A 382 1.39 5.72 2.67
CA ILE A 382 -0.07 5.87 2.71
C ILE A 382 -0.47 7.30 2.33
N GLY A 383 -1.37 7.46 1.34
CA GLY A 383 -1.87 8.77 0.96
C GLY A 383 -2.68 9.45 2.07
N SER A 384 -3.66 8.73 2.60
CA SER A 384 -4.48 9.15 3.76
C SER A 384 -4.76 7.96 4.66
N PHE A 385 -4.48 8.09 5.95
CA PHE A 385 -4.71 7.09 6.97
C PHE A 385 -5.65 7.67 8.03
N VAL A 386 -6.85 7.10 8.11
CA VAL A 386 -7.79 7.32 9.19
C VAL A 386 -7.88 6.02 9.99
N GLY A 387 -7.56 6.05 11.28
CA GLY A 387 -7.54 4.84 12.10
C GLY A 387 -7.84 5.09 13.58
N ASN A 388 -8.29 4.05 14.25
CA ASN A 388 -8.60 3.97 15.68
C ASN A 388 -8.12 2.62 16.25
N GLY A 389 -8.56 2.24 17.45
CA GLY A 389 -8.40 0.87 17.96
C GLY A 389 -6.96 0.42 18.20
N ASN A 390 -6.04 1.31 18.58
CA ASN A 390 -4.60 1.01 18.72
C ASN A 390 -3.89 0.62 17.40
N SER A 391 -4.39 1.12 16.26
CA SER A 391 -3.77 0.93 14.96
C SER A 391 -2.33 1.49 14.89
N SER A 392 -1.48 0.87 14.07
CA SER A 392 -0.07 1.28 13.99
C SER A 392 0.57 1.10 12.61
N LEU A 393 1.48 2.02 12.26
CA LEU A 393 2.42 1.93 11.14
C LEU A 393 3.84 1.91 11.68
N THR A 394 4.55 0.79 11.48
CA THR A 394 5.85 0.55 12.11
C THR A 394 6.91 0.08 11.11
N TYR A 395 8.19 0.34 11.42
CA TYR A 395 9.33 -0.19 10.65
C TYR A 395 9.28 0.09 9.14
N SER A 396 8.62 1.19 8.77
CA SER A 396 8.28 1.49 7.38
C SER A 396 9.13 2.65 6.87
N ASN A 397 9.55 2.58 5.63
CA ASN A 397 10.42 3.60 5.06
C ASN A 397 10.09 3.92 3.61
N ALA A 398 10.21 5.20 3.25
CA ALA A 398 9.93 5.66 1.91
C ALA A 398 11.01 6.57 1.35
N ASN A 399 11.41 6.27 0.11
CA ASN A 399 12.30 7.08 -0.71
C ASN A 399 11.56 7.50 -1.99
N ILE A 400 10.50 8.30 -1.82
CA ILE A 400 9.65 8.78 -2.91
C ILE A 400 9.81 10.29 -3.10
N ASN A 401 9.82 10.70 -4.36
CA ASN A 401 9.73 12.09 -4.76
C ASN A 401 8.27 12.47 -4.97
N ILE A 402 7.71 13.28 -4.08
CA ILE A 402 6.31 13.70 -4.05
C ILE A 402 6.20 15.16 -4.49
N LYS A 403 5.34 15.41 -5.48
CA LYS A 403 4.91 16.73 -5.91
C LYS A 403 3.39 16.78 -5.96
N GLY A 404 2.78 17.74 -5.28
CA GLY A 404 1.32 17.79 -5.18
C GLY A 404 0.82 19.14 -4.71
N GLU A 405 -0.39 19.15 -4.16
CA GLU A 405 -1.03 20.37 -3.70
C GLU A 405 -1.05 20.51 -2.18
N ASN A 406 -1.74 19.62 -1.46
CA ASN A 406 -1.96 19.75 -0.02
C ASN A 406 -1.57 18.45 0.71
N ASN A 407 -1.42 18.48 2.03
CA ASN A 407 -1.23 17.30 2.88
C ASN A 407 -0.22 16.30 2.30
N LEU A 408 1.01 16.76 2.09
CA LEU A 408 2.07 15.92 1.52
C LEU A 408 3.06 15.56 2.62
N GLY A 409 3.24 14.26 2.87
CA GLY A 409 4.23 13.72 3.78
C GLY A 409 5.11 12.71 3.08
N GLY A 410 6.38 12.59 3.44
CA GLY A 410 7.23 11.56 2.85
C GLY A 410 6.77 10.14 3.19
N LEU A 411 6.05 9.93 4.29
CA LEU A 411 5.54 8.62 4.75
C LEU A 411 4.01 8.57 4.64
N VAL A 412 3.32 9.53 5.26
CA VAL A 412 1.85 9.63 5.27
C VAL A 412 1.41 11.05 4.89
N GLY A 413 0.49 11.19 3.95
CA GLY A 413 -0.01 12.50 3.54
C GLY A 413 -0.91 13.15 4.61
N TYR A 414 -2.01 12.47 4.91
CA TYR A 414 -2.96 12.84 5.94
C TYR A 414 -3.12 11.71 6.94
N LEU A 415 -2.87 11.97 8.22
CA LEU A 415 -2.98 11.02 9.32
C LEU A 415 -4.02 11.54 10.30
N SER A 416 -5.07 10.75 10.58
CA SER A 416 -6.11 11.15 11.53
C SER A 416 -6.53 10.00 12.41
N VAL A 417 -6.71 10.32 13.70
CA VAL A 417 -7.56 9.53 14.59
C VAL A 417 -9.01 9.89 14.29
N HIS A 418 -9.93 8.93 14.29
CA HIS A 418 -11.37 9.18 14.13
C HIS A 418 -12.16 8.51 15.25
N ASP A 419 -13.00 9.29 15.92
CA ASP A 419 -13.94 8.80 16.93
C ASP A 419 -15.12 8.07 16.29
N PHE A 420 -15.45 6.89 16.81
CA PHE A 420 -16.73 6.25 16.54
C PHE A 420 -17.78 6.78 17.52
N TYR A 421 -19.00 7.03 17.03
CA TYR A 421 -20.14 7.57 17.81
C TYR A 421 -20.60 6.68 18.99
N PHE A 422 -19.99 5.50 19.19
CA PHE A 422 -20.34 4.56 20.24
C PHE A 422 -19.13 4.31 21.14
N SER A 423 -19.21 4.93 22.31
CA SER A 423 -18.26 4.92 23.40
C SER A 423 -17.81 3.52 23.82
N SER A 424 -16.52 3.20 23.63
CA SER A 424 -15.77 2.50 24.66
C SER A 424 -15.04 3.53 25.51
N ASN A 425 -14.91 3.25 26.82
CA ASN A 425 -14.20 4.13 27.75
C ASN A 425 -12.66 3.97 27.65
N ASP A 426 -12.17 3.36 26.58
CA ASP A 426 -10.75 3.09 26.38
C ASP A 426 -10.14 4.18 25.49
N SER A 427 -8.92 4.62 25.85
CA SER A 427 -8.17 5.59 25.07
C SER A 427 -7.69 4.95 23.77
N ASP A 428 -8.25 5.35 22.64
CA ASP A 428 -7.78 4.91 21.33
C ASP A 428 -6.48 5.62 20.95
N ALA A 429 -5.50 4.83 20.51
CA ALA A 429 -4.26 5.35 19.97
C ALA A 429 -4.08 5.02 18.49
N LEU A 430 -3.49 5.94 17.75
CA LEU A 430 -2.91 5.69 16.44
C LEU A 430 -1.42 5.99 16.53
N SER A 431 -0.57 5.10 16.04
CA SER A 431 0.88 5.29 16.15
C SER A 431 1.65 5.14 14.84
N VAL A 432 2.66 5.99 14.67
CA VAL A 432 3.67 5.90 13.59
C VAL A 432 5.03 5.81 14.24
N ASN A 433 5.63 4.62 14.19
CA ASN A 433 6.84 4.33 14.97
C ASN A 433 7.97 3.72 14.13
N ASN A 434 9.22 3.92 14.54
CA ASN A 434 10.39 3.25 13.94
C ASN A 434 10.47 3.42 12.41
N SER A 435 10.06 4.57 11.90
CA SER A 435 9.81 4.79 10.46
C SER A 435 10.50 6.05 9.96
N TYR A 436 10.88 6.08 8.70
CA TYR A 436 11.69 7.18 8.18
C TYR A 436 11.55 7.46 6.69
N THR A 437 11.94 8.67 6.29
CA THR A 437 11.86 9.12 4.89
C THR A 437 13.13 9.85 4.44
N THR A 438 13.47 9.68 3.16
CA THR A 438 14.68 10.30 2.57
C THR A 438 14.44 11.05 1.26
N GLY A 439 13.24 10.96 0.69
CA GLY A 439 12.90 11.51 -0.62
C GLY A 439 12.75 13.04 -0.68
N PHE A 440 12.00 13.53 -1.66
CA PHE A 440 11.71 14.95 -1.87
C PHE A 440 10.22 15.20 -1.75
N VAL A 441 9.79 16.24 -1.04
CA VAL A 441 8.37 16.59 -0.90
C VAL A 441 8.16 18.05 -1.28
N SER A 442 7.25 18.31 -2.22
CA SER A 442 6.95 19.66 -2.71
C SER A 442 5.46 19.89 -2.93
N GLY A 443 4.90 20.92 -2.30
CA GLY A 443 3.49 21.28 -2.52
C GLY A 443 3.16 22.71 -2.13
N LYS A 444 1.89 22.97 -1.81
CA LYS A 444 1.37 24.28 -1.38
C LYS A 444 1.16 24.31 0.12
N ASN A 445 0.24 23.50 0.67
CA ASN A 445 -0.17 23.58 2.08
C ASN A 445 0.07 22.26 2.83
N ASN A 446 0.49 22.35 4.09
CA ASN A 446 0.65 21.21 5.00
C ASN A 446 1.63 20.17 4.44
N ILE A 447 2.89 20.61 4.34
CA ILE A 447 3.97 19.83 3.71
C ILE A 447 4.95 19.40 4.80
N GLY A 448 5.03 18.10 5.05
CA GLY A 448 5.95 17.51 6.01
C GLY A 448 6.97 16.59 5.33
N GLY A 449 8.16 16.47 5.91
CA GLY A 449 9.13 15.47 5.46
C GLY A 449 8.68 14.05 5.79
N LEU A 450 7.94 13.84 6.89
CA LEU A 450 7.37 12.55 7.27
C LEU A 450 5.84 12.54 7.10
N ILE A 451 5.14 13.48 7.72
CA ILE A 451 3.67 13.54 7.74
C ILE A 451 3.20 14.92 7.26
N GLY A 452 2.29 14.98 6.28
CA GLY A 452 1.74 16.25 5.81
C GLY A 452 0.89 16.93 6.88
N THR A 453 -0.20 16.25 7.25
CA THR A 453 -1.08 16.65 8.35
C THR A 453 -1.25 15.51 9.34
N ALA A 454 -1.12 15.80 10.63
CA ALA A 454 -1.35 14.89 11.73
C ALA A 454 -2.50 15.46 12.58
N SER A 455 -3.65 14.81 12.52
CA SER A 455 -4.92 15.29 13.06
C SER A 455 -5.44 14.37 14.16
N THR A 456 -5.95 14.96 15.21
CA THR A 456 -6.77 14.29 16.23
C THR A 456 -8.13 14.94 16.29
N SER A 457 -9.17 14.16 16.55
CA SER A 457 -10.47 14.65 17.01
C SER A 457 -10.68 14.24 18.45
N GLU A 458 -11.38 15.07 19.21
CA GLU A 458 -11.92 14.71 20.51
C GLU A 458 -13.44 14.95 20.46
N TYR A 459 -14.19 13.89 20.70
CA TYR A 459 -15.63 13.91 20.92
C TYR A 459 -15.92 13.28 22.30
N ASP A 460 -16.69 13.98 23.15
CA ASP A 460 -17.14 13.48 24.47
C ASP A 460 -16.05 13.01 25.48
N PHE A 461 -14.93 13.73 25.59
CA PHE A 461 -13.88 13.52 26.61
C PHE A 461 -13.08 12.20 26.51
N ILE A 462 -13.08 11.54 25.35
CA ILE A 462 -12.26 10.35 25.09
C ILE A 462 -10.85 10.78 24.67
N ASP A 463 -9.84 10.24 25.34
CA ASP A 463 -8.42 10.55 25.13
C ASP A 463 -7.88 9.90 23.85
N ASN A 464 -8.25 10.43 22.67
CA ASN A 464 -7.61 10.04 21.42
C ASN A 464 -6.16 10.49 21.39
N ASN A 465 -5.25 9.54 21.21
CA ASN A 465 -3.82 9.81 21.16
C ASN A 465 -3.26 9.51 19.77
N LEU A 466 -2.44 10.43 19.27
CA LEU A 466 -1.66 10.22 18.06
C LEU A 466 -0.18 10.25 18.45
N GLU A 467 0.47 9.10 18.41
CA GLU A 467 1.86 8.93 18.81
C GLU A 467 2.79 8.81 17.60
N ILE A 468 3.81 9.64 17.55
CA ILE A 468 4.81 9.64 16.48
C ILE A 468 6.17 9.48 17.15
N SER A 469 6.74 8.27 17.14
CA SER A 469 7.94 7.98 17.92
C SER A 469 9.06 7.25 17.18
N LYS A 470 10.31 7.55 17.52
CA LYS A 470 11.49 6.88 16.91
C LYS A 470 11.48 7.03 15.38
N VAL A 471 11.26 8.26 14.92
CA VAL A 471 11.09 8.59 13.50
C VAL A 471 12.12 9.61 13.02
N PHE A 472 12.42 9.62 11.73
CA PHE A 472 13.20 10.72 11.18
C PHE A 472 12.86 11.04 9.73
N SER A 473 13.19 12.27 9.33
CA SER A 473 13.16 12.66 7.93
C SER A 473 14.43 13.40 7.51
N THR A 474 15.08 12.91 6.46
CA THR A 474 16.14 13.64 5.75
C THR A 474 15.63 14.28 4.47
N ALA A 475 14.31 14.28 4.27
CA ALA A 475 13.70 14.71 3.03
C ALA A 475 13.90 16.20 2.79
N LYS A 476 14.09 16.59 1.52
CA LYS A 476 14.02 18.00 1.14
C LYS A 476 12.54 18.39 1.01
N VAL A 477 12.11 19.36 1.80
CA VAL A 477 10.71 19.79 1.91
C VAL A 477 10.55 21.22 1.38
N ILE A 478 9.64 21.42 0.42
CA ILE A 478 9.30 22.72 -0.14
C ILE A 478 7.79 22.93 -0.10
N GLY A 479 7.32 24.00 0.51
CA GLY A 479 5.90 24.36 0.53
C GLY A 479 5.66 25.86 0.51
N GLN A 480 4.40 26.27 0.52
CA GLN A 480 4.01 27.67 0.72
C GLN A 480 3.64 27.90 2.18
N GLN A 481 2.69 27.14 2.72
CA GLN A 481 2.21 27.29 4.10
C GLN A 481 2.30 25.97 4.88
N ALA A 482 2.60 26.07 6.18
CA ALA A 482 2.66 24.94 7.10
C ALA A 482 3.66 23.88 6.62
N VAL A 483 4.94 24.25 6.64
CA VAL A 483 6.03 23.46 6.08
C VAL A 483 6.94 23.00 7.21
N GLY A 484 6.97 21.69 7.47
CA GLY A 484 7.77 21.10 8.55
C GLY A 484 8.77 20.07 8.02
N GLY A 485 9.94 19.99 8.65
CA GLY A 485 10.88 18.90 8.33
C GLY A 485 10.32 17.52 8.72
N LEU A 486 9.48 17.42 9.74
CA LEU A 486 8.80 16.20 10.16
C LEU A 486 7.31 16.27 9.84
N ILE A 487 6.59 17.25 10.42
CA ILE A 487 5.14 17.42 10.28
C ILE A 487 4.80 18.80 9.72
N GLY A 488 4.01 18.87 8.66
CA GLY A 488 3.52 20.15 8.11
C GLY A 488 2.55 20.84 9.06
N HIS A 489 1.41 20.19 9.34
CA HIS A 489 0.38 20.67 10.26
C HIS A 489 0.05 19.62 11.31
N ALA A 490 0.38 19.90 12.57
CA ALA A 490 -0.11 19.14 13.71
C ALA A 490 -1.37 19.83 14.24
N ASN A 491 -2.53 19.22 14.04
CA ASN A 491 -3.81 19.80 14.42
C ASN A 491 -4.58 18.90 15.39
N SER A 492 -5.39 19.54 16.22
CA SER A 492 -6.41 18.88 17.01
C SER A 492 -7.71 19.65 16.90
N TYR A 493 -8.80 18.91 16.75
CA TYR A 493 -10.15 19.44 16.76
C TYR A 493 -10.85 18.92 18.01
N SER A 494 -11.41 19.82 18.82
CA SER A 494 -12.16 19.45 20.01
C SER A 494 -13.53 20.11 19.96
N GLU A 495 -14.57 19.30 20.01
CA GLU A 495 -15.94 19.78 20.24
C GLU A 495 -16.17 19.91 21.76
N ASN A 496 -17.05 20.84 22.17
CA ASN A 496 -17.37 21.13 23.58
C ASN A 496 -16.19 21.71 24.40
N ASP A 497 -16.26 21.60 25.73
CA ASP A 497 -15.24 22.04 26.70
C ASP A 497 -14.04 21.05 26.81
N GLY A 498 -13.86 20.18 25.81
CA GLY A 498 -12.78 19.18 25.74
C GLY A 498 -11.40 19.82 25.56
N ALA A 499 -10.36 19.09 25.98
CA ALA A 499 -8.98 19.53 25.89
C ALA A 499 -8.31 18.89 24.66
N GLY A 500 -8.38 19.58 23.52
CA GLY A 500 -7.76 19.12 22.27
C GLY A 500 -6.30 18.71 22.45
N ARG A 501 -5.99 17.44 22.17
CA ARG A 501 -4.64 16.86 22.26
C ARG A 501 -3.96 16.85 20.91
N ILE A 502 -2.87 17.59 20.78
CA ILE A 502 -2.03 17.54 19.57
C ILE A 502 -1.20 16.24 19.57
N PRO A 503 -0.87 15.69 18.39
CA PRO A 503 0.06 14.57 18.26
C PRO A 503 1.29 14.67 19.17
N THR A 504 1.59 13.58 19.88
CA THR A 504 2.79 13.45 20.71
C THR A 504 3.96 13.00 19.84
N ILE A 505 5.05 13.76 19.84
CA ILE A 505 6.26 13.46 19.07
C ILE A 505 7.38 13.10 20.04
N THR A 506 7.98 11.92 19.89
CA THR A 506 9.11 11.53 20.76
C THR A 506 10.25 10.89 19.97
N ASN A 507 11.48 11.12 20.40
CA ASN A 507 12.65 10.49 19.80
C ASN A 507 12.71 10.69 18.26
N ALA A 508 12.66 11.95 17.82
CA ALA A 508 12.61 12.28 16.40
C ALA A 508 13.78 13.16 15.95
N TYR A 509 14.20 13.03 14.69
CA TYR A 509 15.11 14.02 14.10
C TYR A 509 14.81 14.40 12.66
N THR A 510 15.23 15.61 12.29
CA THR A 510 15.18 16.10 10.90
C THR A 510 16.52 16.67 10.46
N SER A 511 16.88 16.53 9.18
CA SER A 511 18.14 17.08 8.63
C SER A 511 18.05 17.64 7.21
N GLY A 512 16.90 17.51 6.56
CA GLY A 512 16.69 18.02 5.22
C GLY A 512 16.56 19.55 5.15
N LEU A 513 16.64 20.08 3.92
CA LEU A 513 16.26 21.47 3.64
C LEU A 513 14.75 21.62 3.82
N VAL A 514 14.32 22.64 4.56
CA VAL A 514 12.90 23.00 4.73
C VAL A 514 12.71 24.42 4.22
N ARG A 515 11.90 24.61 3.17
CA ARG A 515 11.67 25.92 2.55
C ARG A 515 10.19 26.24 2.44
N GLY A 516 9.79 27.44 2.87
CA GLY A 516 8.44 27.94 2.59
C GLY A 516 8.20 29.41 2.87
N GLU A 517 6.93 29.82 2.77
CA GLU A 517 6.50 31.23 2.84
C GLU A 517 5.80 31.58 4.17
N ARG A 518 5.17 30.63 4.85
CA ARG A 518 4.46 30.89 6.11
C ARG A 518 4.41 29.63 6.97
N TYR A 519 4.65 29.77 8.27
CA TYR A 519 4.60 28.63 9.20
C TYR A 519 5.61 27.55 8.82
N VAL A 520 6.88 27.92 8.81
CA VAL A 520 7.97 27.04 8.40
C VAL A 520 8.79 26.66 9.63
N GLY A 521 8.85 25.37 9.94
CA GLY A 521 9.59 24.84 11.08
C GLY A 521 10.55 23.72 10.70
N GLY A 522 11.71 23.67 11.34
CA GLY A 522 12.66 22.58 11.11
C GLY A 522 12.10 21.20 11.50
N LEU A 523 11.24 21.13 12.52
CA LEU A 523 10.52 19.93 12.91
C LEU A 523 9.03 20.01 12.54
N VAL A 524 8.32 21.02 13.05
CA VAL A 524 6.86 21.16 12.85
C VAL A 524 6.53 22.51 12.21
N GLY A 525 5.76 22.52 11.12
CA GLY A 525 5.34 23.76 10.46
C GLY A 525 4.41 24.58 11.34
N ILE A 526 3.26 24.02 11.71
CA ILE A 526 2.31 24.63 12.65
C ILE A 526 1.72 23.59 13.60
N ALA A 527 1.58 23.97 14.87
CA ALA A 527 0.86 23.24 15.90
C ALA A 527 -0.36 24.07 16.35
N SER A 528 -1.58 23.54 16.21
CA SER A 528 -2.81 24.28 16.54
C SER A 528 -3.93 23.39 17.06
N VAL A 529 -4.67 23.88 18.05
CA VAL A 529 -5.96 23.31 18.47
C VAL A 529 -7.07 24.26 18.06
N ASN A 530 -8.13 23.70 17.50
CA ASN A 530 -9.40 24.38 17.30
C ASN A 530 -10.36 23.87 18.40
N SER A 531 -10.41 24.57 19.54
CA SER A 531 -11.33 24.27 20.65
C SER A 531 -12.18 25.49 21.01
N TYR A 532 -13.38 25.25 21.52
CA TYR A 532 -14.21 26.29 22.14
C TYR A 532 -13.85 26.51 23.62
N ALA A 533 -13.20 25.52 24.25
CA ALA A 533 -12.67 25.61 25.61
C ALA A 533 -11.63 26.74 25.73
N THR A 534 -11.81 27.61 26.73
CA THR A 534 -10.96 28.79 27.00
C THR A 534 -9.68 28.46 27.80
N ASP A 535 -9.46 27.20 28.16
CA ASP A 535 -8.59 26.82 29.27
C ASP A 535 -7.35 25.99 28.87
N PHE A 536 -6.36 26.03 29.77
CA PHE A 536 -4.93 25.69 29.67
C PHE A 536 -4.53 24.25 29.27
N TYR A 537 -5.45 23.37 28.86
CA TYR A 537 -5.16 21.92 28.73
C TYR A 537 -4.63 21.47 27.36
N ASN A 538 -4.70 22.33 26.35
CA ASN A 538 -4.22 22.05 25.00
C ASN A 538 -2.67 22.08 24.94
N THR A 539 -2.02 20.96 25.23
CA THR A 539 -0.54 20.85 25.24
C THR A 539 -0.05 19.93 24.13
N ALA A 540 0.72 20.44 23.18
CA ALA A 540 1.51 19.58 22.32
C ALA A 540 2.78 19.13 23.05
N ARG A 541 3.09 17.83 22.94
CA ARG A 541 4.25 17.22 23.59
C ARG A 541 5.27 16.82 22.53
N ILE A 542 6.44 17.46 22.57
CA ILE A 542 7.60 17.01 21.80
C ILE A 542 8.70 16.69 22.79
N THR A 543 9.26 15.50 22.76
CA THR A 543 10.38 15.16 23.66
C THR A 543 11.50 14.43 22.94
N ASN A 544 12.70 14.56 23.50
CA ASN A 544 13.91 13.86 23.06
C ASN A 544 14.13 13.95 21.53
N SER A 545 13.89 15.12 20.96
CA SER A 545 13.89 15.32 19.51
C SER A 545 14.79 16.47 19.10
N TYR A 546 15.35 16.42 17.89
CA TYR A 546 16.20 17.50 17.42
C TYR A 546 16.06 17.84 15.93
N SER A 547 16.25 19.10 15.59
CA SER A 547 16.26 19.55 14.19
C SER A 547 17.64 20.06 13.76
N LEU A 548 18.18 19.41 12.73
CA LEU A 548 19.32 19.85 11.92
C LEU A 548 18.86 20.39 10.56
N ALA A 549 17.59 20.74 10.43
CA ALA A 549 17.07 21.25 9.17
C ALA A 549 17.71 22.59 8.80
N ASN A 550 18.01 22.76 7.52
CA ASN A 550 18.32 24.09 6.98
C ASN A 550 16.98 24.77 6.64
N VAL A 551 16.51 25.64 7.52
CA VAL A 551 15.24 26.35 7.35
C VAL A 551 15.45 27.61 6.50
N VAL A 552 14.67 27.75 5.43
CA VAL A 552 14.75 28.87 4.48
C VAL A 552 13.36 29.50 4.29
N ALA A 553 13.25 30.78 4.59
CA ALA A 553 12.07 31.57 4.29
C ALA A 553 12.14 32.17 2.87
N THR A 554 11.02 32.17 2.14
CA THR A 554 10.86 32.86 0.85
C THR A 554 9.93 34.07 0.96
N THR A 555 9.72 34.56 2.18
CA THR A 555 8.80 35.63 2.54
C THR A 555 9.51 36.73 3.32
N ASN A 556 8.88 37.90 3.41
CA ASN A 556 9.25 38.95 4.36
C ASN A 556 8.64 38.71 5.76
N ARG A 557 7.68 37.78 5.89
CA ARG A 557 7.06 37.36 7.15
C ARG A 557 7.92 36.36 7.94
N ILE A 558 9.10 36.81 8.32
CA ILE A 558 10.08 36.02 9.07
C ILE A 558 9.60 35.67 10.48
N ASP A 559 8.57 36.37 10.98
CA ASP A 559 7.88 36.12 12.24
C ASP A 559 7.21 34.74 12.30
N THR A 560 7.02 34.06 11.17
CA THR A 560 6.36 32.74 11.11
C THR A 560 7.33 31.59 10.85
N ILE A 561 8.62 31.84 11.03
CA ILE A 561 9.70 30.94 10.66
C ILE A 561 10.50 30.60 11.92
N GLY A 562 10.56 29.32 12.25
CA GLY A 562 11.32 28.82 13.39
C GLY A 562 12.27 27.70 13.00
N LYS A 563 13.40 27.61 13.69
CA LYS A 563 14.38 26.54 13.53
C LYS A 563 13.84 25.20 14.00
N PHE A 564 12.88 25.20 14.93
CA PHE A 564 12.22 24.00 15.42
C PHE A 564 10.72 24.00 15.05
N VAL A 565 9.97 25.04 15.40
CA VAL A 565 8.52 25.15 15.10
C VAL A 565 8.20 26.45 14.37
N GLY A 566 7.42 26.40 13.28
CA GLY A 566 7.05 27.61 12.54
C GLY A 566 6.01 28.47 13.25
N SER A 567 4.92 27.88 13.73
CA SER A 567 3.91 28.57 14.53
C SER A 567 3.24 27.66 15.56
N MET A 568 2.94 28.26 16.71
CA MET A 568 2.31 27.58 17.85
C MET A 568 1.09 28.38 18.30
N LYS A 569 -0.05 27.69 18.40
CA LYS A 569 -1.31 28.25 18.90
C LYS A 569 -1.81 27.56 20.17
N VAL A 570 -0.91 26.86 20.86
CA VAL A 570 -1.20 25.93 21.97
C VAL A 570 -0.06 25.92 22.99
N ASN A 571 -0.31 25.37 24.18
CA ASN A 571 0.75 25.08 25.14
C ASN A 571 1.70 24.01 24.61
N PHE A 572 2.94 24.05 25.07
CA PHE A 572 4.00 23.16 24.60
C PHE A 572 4.79 22.68 25.80
N SER A 573 4.94 21.36 25.90
CA SER A 573 5.92 20.74 26.78
C SER A 573 6.99 20.15 25.89
N THR A 574 8.21 20.67 26.02
CA THR A 574 9.38 20.34 25.22
C THR A 574 10.52 19.79 26.06
N SER A 575 10.39 18.65 26.71
CA SER A 575 11.56 18.13 27.44
C SER A 575 12.65 17.57 26.50
N GLY A 576 13.90 18.03 26.67
CA GLY A 576 15.08 17.43 26.03
C GLY A 576 15.14 17.63 24.51
N ASN A 577 14.74 18.80 24.00
CA ASN A 577 14.74 19.08 22.56
C ASN A 577 15.83 20.05 22.13
N TYR A 578 16.36 19.84 20.92
CA TYR A 578 17.51 20.59 20.43
C TYR A 578 17.36 21.08 18.99
N TYR A 579 18.01 22.20 18.67
CA TYR A 579 18.13 22.67 17.28
C TYR A 579 19.51 23.27 17.00
N GLN A 580 19.98 23.14 15.76
CA GLN A 580 21.27 23.71 15.36
C GLN A 580 21.19 25.24 15.20
N THR A 581 22.20 25.97 15.69
CA THR A 581 22.21 27.44 15.65
C THR A 581 23.06 28.05 14.55
N ASP A 582 23.98 27.28 13.97
CA ASP A 582 24.92 27.70 12.93
C ASP A 582 24.35 27.70 11.51
N VAL A 583 23.08 27.30 11.34
CA VAL A 583 22.34 27.36 10.08
C VAL A 583 21.06 28.18 10.25
N GLY A 584 20.87 29.18 9.38
CA GLY A 584 19.72 30.09 9.39
C GLY A 584 19.74 31.12 10.54
N ASN A 585 19.08 32.26 10.36
CA ASN A 585 18.98 33.33 11.36
C ASN A 585 17.52 33.53 11.82
N PHE A 586 16.88 32.43 12.22
CA PHE A 586 15.50 32.42 12.71
C PHE A 586 15.43 32.06 14.19
N ASN A 587 14.31 32.39 14.83
CA ASN A 587 14.03 32.01 16.21
C ASN A 587 13.89 30.50 16.35
N ASP A 588 13.87 29.99 17.58
CA ASP A 588 13.50 28.62 17.91
C ASP A 588 12.07 28.30 17.40
N VAL A 589 11.14 29.18 17.75
CA VAL A 589 9.74 29.20 17.34
C VAL A 589 9.47 30.51 16.61
N GLY A 590 8.83 30.44 15.44
CA GLY A 590 8.43 31.62 14.69
C GLY A 590 7.33 32.41 15.39
N GLU A 591 6.06 32.04 15.14
CA GLU A 591 4.90 32.79 15.62
C GLU A 591 4.30 32.10 16.85
N ARG A 592 4.13 32.85 17.96
CA ARG A 592 3.46 32.38 19.18
C ARG A 592 2.14 33.13 19.30
N ILE A 593 1.02 32.41 19.19
CA ILE A 593 -0.31 32.99 19.36
C ILE A 593 -0.80 32.58 20.74
N ASN A 594 -1.09 33.60 21.56
CA ASN A 594 -1.45 33.60 22.99
C ASN A 594 -0.24 33.70 23.93
N ASP A 595 -0.28 34.69 24.85
CA ASP A 595 0.70 34.92 25.95
C ASP A 595 0.60 33.80 27.02
N PHE A 596 0.53 32.54 26.61
CA PHE A 596 0.58 31.43 27.54
C PHE A 596 2.00 31.31 28.11
N PRO A 597 2.15 30.96 29.41
CA PRO A 597 3.45 30.79 30.03
C PRO A 597 4.18 29.60 29.37
N PHE A 598 5.03 29.91 28.40
CA PHE A 598 6.07 29.03 27.92
C PHE A 598 7.05 28.82 29.06
N TRP A 599 7.28 27.57 29.46
CA TRP A 599 8.38 27.24 30.38
C TRP A 599 9.67 27.32 29.55
N PRO A 600 10.53 28.35 29.73
CA PRO A 600 11.58 28.69 28.77
C PRO A 600 12.74 27.68 28.68
N ASP A 601 12.75 26.66 29.52
CA ASP A 601 13.96 25.89 29.85
C ASP A 601 14.09 24.56 29.08
N GLU A 602 13.28 24.36 28.03
CA GLU A 602 13.00 23.01 27.51
C GLU A 602 13.44 22.82 26.03
N LEU A 603 13.50 23.89 25.22
CA LEU A 603 14.03 23.86 23.85
C LEU A 603 15.37 24.60 23.76
N SER A 604 16.45 23.88 23.43
CA SER A 604 17.81 24.43 23.51
C SER A 604 18.54 24.48 22.17
N GLY A 605 19.05 25.67 21.82
CA GLY A 605 19.85 25.88 20.61
C GLY A 605 21.35 25.70 20.83
N HIS A 606 22.01 24.89 20.01
CA HIS A 606 23.45 24.61 20.10
C HIS A 606 24.12 24.60 18.72
N LEU A 607 25.44 24.83 18.69
CA LEU A 607 26.22 24.69 17.47
C LEU A 607 26.27 23.23 17.01
N THR A 608 26.47 22.99 15.72
CA THR A 608 26.65 21.62 15.18
C THR A 608 27.76 20.87 15.90
N THR A 609 28.87 21.54 16.24
CA THR A 609 29.99 20.94 16.96
C THR A 609 29.63 20.53 18.39
N GLN A 610 28.72 21.26 19.05
CA GLN A 610 28.26 20.93 20.39
C GLN A 610 27.29 19.76 20.37
N LEU A 611 26.39 19.69 19.39
CA LEU A 611 25.43 18.59 19.25
C LEU A 611 26.08 17.25 18.83
N ARG A 612 27.29 17.29 18.26
CA ARG A 612 28.08 16.10 17.89
C ARG A 612 29.03 15.62 18.97
N CYS A 613 29.30 16.47 19.96
CA CYS A 613 30.35 16.22 20.94
C CYS A 613 29.98 15.13 21.98
N PRO A 614 28.73 15.02 22.47
CA PRO A 614 28.35 14.01 23.44
C PRO A 614 28.52 12.58 22.94
N GLU A 615 29.22 11.75 23.73
CA GLU A 615 29.39 10.31 23.49
C GLU A 615 28.48 9.46 24.40
N SER A 616 27.63 10.12 25.20
CA SER A 616 26.61 9.51 26.08
C SER A 616 25.49 10.52 26.34
N ALA A 617 24.37 10.04 26.90
CA ALA A 617 23.36 10.90 27.50
C ALA A 617 23.93 11.73 28.67
N ASP A 618 23.16 12.73 29.13
CA ASP A 618 23.47 13.57 30.30
C ASP A 618 24.86 14.26 30.24
N ASN A 619 25.32 14.63 29.05
CA ASN A 619 26.68 15.14 28.87
C ASN A 619 26.83 16.59 29.39
N THR A 620 27.80 16.81 30.28
CA THR A 620 28.06 18.11 30.92
C THR A 620 29.32 18.82 30.41
N THR A 621 30.03 18.24 29.43
CA THR A 621 31.35 18.73 29.00
C THR A 621 31.32 19.48 27.66
N CYS A 622 30.33 19.21 26.83
CA CYS A 622 30.25 19.73 25.46
C CYS A 622 29.58 21.11 25.34
N SER A 623 28.89 21.55 26.38
CA SER A 623 28.18 22.83 26.45
C SER A 623 28.16 23.33 27.90
N SER A 624 27.73 24.57 28.12
CA SER A 624 27.46 25.11 29.46
C SER A 624 26.20 24.51 30.10
N SER A 625 25.35 23.87 29.31
CA SER A 625 24.16 23.12 29.75
C SER A 625 24.39 21.62 29.55
N THR A 626 23.67 20.80 30.31
CA THR A 626 23.60 19.34 30.09
C THR A 626 22.95 19.06 28.74
N LEU A 627 23.61 18.27 27.89
CA LEU A 627 23.10 17.86 26.59
C LEU A 627 22.57 16.43 26.63
N PHE A 628 21.45 16.21 25.95
CA PHE A 628 20.74 14.95 25.86
C PHE A 628 20.38 14.38 27.23
N GLU A 629 19.90 15.25 28.12
CA GLU A 629 19.50 14.87 29.48
C GLU A 629 18.30 13.90 29.44
N GLY A 630 18.42 12.75 30.09
CA GLY A 630 17.38 11.72 30.17
C GLY A 630 17.10 10.97 28.86
N TRP A 631 17.96 11.11 27.84
CA TRP A 631 17.81 10.35 26.59
C TRP A 631 18.19 8.88 26.79
N ASP A 632 17.32 7.98 26.34
CA ASP A 632 17.49 6.53 26.50
C ASP A 632 18.50 5.96 25.49
N GLU A 633 19.60 5.38 25.99
CA GLU A 633 20.66 4.74 25.19
C GLU A 633 20.21 3.47 24.45
N SER A 634 19.06 2.89 24.81
CA SER A 634 18.43 1.81 24.04
C SER A 634 17.70 2.32 22.78
N VAL A 635 17.44 3.63 22.70
CA VAL A 635 16.80 4.29 21.56
C VAL A 635 17.81 5.09 20.74
N TRP A 636 18.79 5.70 21.41
CA TRP A 636 19.79 6.58 20.82
C TRP A 636 21.20 6.04 20.97
N ASP A 637 21.93 5.96 19.86
CA ASP A 637 23.38 5.74 19.89
C ASP A 637 24.09 7.09 19.76
N PHE A 638 24.85 7.50 20.78
CA PHE A 638 25.54 8.79 20.81
C PHE A 638 26.81 8.85 19.93
N GLY A 639 27.37 7.71 19.54
CA GLY A 639 28.55 7.64 18.68
C GLY A 639 29.81 8.19 19.34
N ASN A 640 30.66 8.82 18.53
CA ASN A 640 31.85 9.55 19.01
C ASN A 640 31.67 11.06 18.90
N SER A 641 32.61 11.83 19.45
CA SER A 641 32.66 13.30 19.48
C SER A 641 32.60 14.05 18.13
N THR A 642 32.46 13.35 17.00
CA THR A 642 32.25 13.94 15.67
C THR A 642 30.92 13.55 15.02
N GLN A 643 30.14 12.67 15.65
CA GLN A 643 28.89 12.11 15.13
C GLN A 643 27.70 12.68 15.89
N PHE A 644 26.56 12.85 15.20
CA PHE A 644 25.31 13.14 15.90
C PHE A 644 24.72 11.88 16.52
N PRO A 645 23.92 12.00 17.59
CA PRO A 645 23.11 10.90 18.09
C PRO A 645 22.27 10.27 16.97
N GLY A 646 22.38 8.96 16.77
CA GLY A 646 21.62 8.21 15.77
C GLY A 646 20.47 7.46 16.42
N LEU A 647 19.33 7.39 15.74
CA LEU A 647 18.25 6.50 16.18
C LEU A 647 18.60 5.04 15.90
N ILE A 648 18.32 4.17 16.84
CA ILE A 648 18.42 2.71 16.66
C ILE A 648 17.05 2.22 16.15
N ILE A 649 17.00 1.78 14.90
CA ILE A 649 15.78 1.23 14.27
C ILE A 649 16.14 -0.14 13.70
N ASN A 650 15.41 -1.19 14.11
CA ASN A 650 15.71 -2.59 13.74
C ASN A 650 17.16 -3.02 14.04
N GLY A 651 17.73 -2.52 15.13
CA GLY A 651 19.12 -2.79 15.50
C GLY A 651 20.17 -2.07 14.64
N GLU A 652 19.73 -1.27 13.66
CA GLU A 652 20.61 -0.46 12.83
C GLU A 652 20.63 1.00 13.30
N ILE A 653 21.82 1.59 13.34
CA ILE A 653 22.00 2.99 13.74
C ILE A 653 21.77 3.89 12.53
N ARG A 654 20.77 4.75 12.60
CA ARG A 654 20.40 5.72 11.58
C ARG A 654 20.79 7.13 12.03
N ARG A 655 21.95 7.60 11.55
CA ARG A 655 22.50 8.94 11.86
C ARG A 655 22.16 9.97 10.79
N PRO A 656 21.96 11.25 11.16
CA PRO A 656 21.94 12.34 10.20
C PRO A 656 23.28 12.47 9.46
N TYR A 657 23.20 12.69 8.14
CA TYR A 657 24.36 13.01 7.31
C TYR A 657 24.29 14.50 6.92
N LEU A 658 25.26 15.31 7.35
CA LEU A 658 25.39 16.65 6.78
C LEU A 658 26.06 16.52 5.42
N ARG A 659 25.36 16.89 4.36
CA ARG A 659 26.04 17.20 3.09
C ARG A 659 26.88 18.44 3.33
N GLN A 660 28.20 18.30 3.21
CA GLN A 660 29.15 19.41 3.24
C GLN A 660 28.89 20.41 2.10
#